data_AF-A0A5C3Q5W1-F1
#
_entry.id   AF-A0A5C3Q5W1-F1
#
_cell.length_a   1.000
_cell.length_b   1.000
_cell.length_c   1.000
_cell.angle_alpha   90.00
_cell.angle_beta   90.00
_cell.angle_gamma   90.00
#
_symmetry.space_group_name_H-M   'P 1'
#
loop_
_entity.id
_entity.type
_entity.pdbx_description
1 polymer ?
#
loop_
_entity_poly.entity_id
_entity_poly.type
_entity_poly.pdbx_seq_one_letter_code
_entity_poly.pdbx_strand_id
1 'polypeptide(L)'
;MSFIGCYFTDQGMILLPMPANGALATLQVLFPSQFTGGTTHLSHPTVSLSHDHSPLASTTPPSSPGTPFQSNIASPITTGYRLSLSYHLIPTKHQAPLAAQRLSGVLNSWWRNPDNDAPEKIVHRLAHEYLAKGLKASVLKGKDAEKVALLSLLANDQGRFSVGLAIADIHLSGPADDDGAARSANQEREAERKEMHGMIQQKYGERWKEAFANWEQDEYGHGGMEEEVDESPERFEFDEIEKKVAEVKHFVDLEGGLISKRLDEFVGEVEGTPREFGKEGRPYKVFGNRKRVNSNGVRYRRPVLVIWPTWAHSNVFFSDPAGLVYLCKALLPPPPALLEPFPAPLLPSPADTKSDPKPDANSAPAGAKSDPRPKLARILQSKFALNPRLAATALCEYARGRNRPDEWVGWVRRLYAEKRQEDAEKKEEDAEKKEEDAEKKEEDAEKKEEDAEKKEDDAGSQKEDAGKKKKEDDAESQKDDAGKVVGGGSGEMIGMKFQVAAVRTFGFESVREAFDLILGSEGKDGIKQLELLRELEAGIGVGLGHAELSAWAVEKRCEVLKRVDPTPTVGQIPALLEAVGKCGGSAFIRESMLPRLEASASVEFLVAFAEALFSDMSFHKSEVKGMVIRALLSTAISKATFWQEQ
;
A
#
# COMPACT_ATOMS: atom_id res chain seq x y z
N MET A 1 -35.99 -13.01 -23.74
CA MET A 1 -37.42 -12.65 -23.70
C MET A 1 -38.15 -13.63 -24.59
N SER A 2 -39.06 -14.43 -24.04
CA SER A 2 -39.90 -15.33 -24.84
C SER A 2 -41.26 -14.66 -25.02
N PHE A 3 -41.70 -14.49 -26.27
CA PHE A 3 -42.99 -13.92 -26.61
C PHE A 3 -44.08 -14.99 -26.44
N ILE A 4 -45.11 -14.70 -25.65
CA ILE A 4 -46.26 -15.60 -25.48
C ILE A 4 -47.53 -14.79 -25.73
N GLY A 5 -48.07 -14.91 -26.95
CA GLY A 5 -49.47 -14.68 -27.33
C GLY A 5 -50.01 -13.24 -27.34
N CYS A 6 -50.66 -12.85 -28.44
CA CYS A 6 -51.68 -11.80 -28.45
C CYS A 6 -53.07 -12.47 -28.42
N TYR A 7 -53.95 -12.05 -27.51
CA TYR A 7 -55.31 -12.56 -27.43
C TYR A 7 -56.30 -11.41 -27.66
N PHE A 8 -57.27 -11.63 -28.56
CA PHE A 8 -58.44 -10.79 -28.74
C PHE A 8 -59.65 -11.57 -28.22
N THR A 9 -60.41 -11.00 -27.29
CA THR A 9 -61.65 -11.63 -26.81
C THR A 9 -62.78 -10.61 -26.82
N ASP A 10 -63.87 -10.93 -27.50
CA ASP A 10 -65.08 -10.12 -27.56
C ASP A 10 -66.01 -10.37 -26.34
N GLN A 11 -65.66 -11.32 -25.45
CA GLN A 11 -66.46 -11.67 -24.27
C GLN A 11 -65.61 -11.99 -23.02
N GLY A 12 -65.42 -10.97 -22.18
CA GLY A 12 -65.57 -11.04 -20.72
C GLY A 12 -64.62 -11.85 -19.82
N MET A 13 -63.80 -12.79 -20.30
CA MET A 13 -62.80 -13.47 -19.45
C MET A 13 -61.46 -13.64 -20.15
N ILE A 14 -60.48 -12.83 -19.73
CA ILE A 14 -59.08 -13.01 -20.10
C ILE A 14 -58.46 -13.98 -19.10
N LEU A 15 -58.30 -15.24 -19.50
CA LEU A 15 -57.37 -16.15 -18.82
C LEU A 15 -55.96 -15.63 -19.12
N LEU A 16 -55.33 -15.00 -18.13
CA LEU A 16 -53.91 -14.69 -18.22
C LEU A 16 -53.15 -16.01 -18.41
N PRO A 17 -52.13 -16.05 -19.30
CA PRO A 17 -51.33 -17.24 -19.46
C PRO A 17 -50.79 -17.68 -18.11
N MET A 18 -50.90 -18.99 -17.82
CA MET A 18 -50.29 -19.59 -16.63
C MET A 18 -48.82 -19.18 -16.60
N PRO A 19 -48.30 -18.72 -15.44
CA PRO A 19 -46.94 -18.23 -15.36
C PRO A 19 -45.98 -19.34 -15.84
N ALA A 20 -45.07 -18.99 -16.76
CA ALA A 20 -44.02 -19.90 -17.16
C ALA A 20 -43.20 -20.32 -15.92
N ASN A 21 -42.83 -21.59 -15.82
CA ASN A 21 -41.98 -22.09 -14.73
C ASN A 21 -40.72 -21.21 -14.60
N GLY A 22 -40.57 -20.52 -13.46
CA GLY A 22 -39.44 -19.63 -13.18
C GLY A 22 -39.67 -18.14 -13.45
N ALA A 23 -40.87 -17.68 -13.78
CA ALA A 23 -41.19 -16.26 -13.86
C ALA A 23 -41.21 -15.59 -12.45
N LEU A 24 -40.53 -14.46 -12.29
CA LEU A 24 -40.46 -13.70 -11.04
C LEU A 24 -41.50 -12.57 -10.96
N ALA A 25 -41.77 -11.92 -12.10
CA ALA A 25 -42.71 -10.82 -12.19
C ALA A 25 -43.41 -10.81 -13.56
N THR A 26 -44.53 -10.12 -13.66
CA THR A 26 -45.25 -9.90 -14.92
C THR A 26 -45.33 -8.41 -15.18
N LEU A 27 -44.78 -7.96 -16.32
CA LEU A 27 -44.88 -6.57 -16.77
C LEU A 27 -46.06 -6.46 -17.74
N GLN A 28 -47.06 -5.65 -17.39
CA GLN A 28 -48.19 -5.37 -18.28
C GLN A 28 -48.08 -3.94 -18.82
N VAL A 29 -47.87 -3.81 -20.13
CA VAL A 29 -47.85 -2.53 -20.84
C VAL A 29 -49.24 -2.30 -21.43
N LEU A 30 -49.91 -1.23 -21.01
CA LEU A 30 -51.21 -0.86 -21.54
C LEU A 30 -51.05 0.14 -22.71
N PHE A 31 -51.59 -0.21 -23.87
CA PHE A 31 -51.56 0.70 -25.02
C PHE A 31 -52.73 1.70 -24.94
N PRO A 32 -52.57 2.91 -25.50
CA PRO A 32 -53.65 3.89 -25.57
C PRO A 32 -54.82 3.32 -26.37
N SER A 33 -55.92 3.00 -25.69
CA SER A 33 -57.18 2.60 -26.30
C SER A 33 -58.35 3.15 -25.48
N GLN A 34 -59.46 3.47 -26.15
CA GLN A 34 -60.64 3.98 -25.46
C GLN A 34 -61.45 2.81 -24.90
N PHE A 35 -61.58 2.74 -23.58
CA PHE A 35 -62.44 1.79 -22.88
C PHE A 35 -62.98 2.38 -21.58
N THR A 36 -64.10 1.86 -21.09
CA THR A 36 -64.66 2.14 -19.74
C THR A 36 -64.77 0.83 -18.97
N GLY A 37 -64.52 0.85 -17.66
CA GLY A 37 -64.43 -0.36 -16.83
C GLY A 37 -63.05 -1.02 -16.91
N GLY A 38 -62.95 -2.31 -16.61
CA GLY A 38 -61.68 -3.04 -16.76
C GLY A 38 -60.61 -2.79 -15.69
N THR A 39 -60.98 -2.39 -14.47
CA THR A 39 -60.01 -2.14 -13.39
C THR A 39 -59.20 -3.39 -13.07
N THR A 40 -57.88 -3.23 -13.01
CA THR A 40 -56.98 -4.33 -12.63
C THR A 40 -56.78 -4.29 -11.13
N HIS A 41 -57.17 -5.37 -10.45
CA HIS A 41 -56.88 -5.56 -9.03
C HIS A 41 -55.68 -6.48 -8.89
N LEU A 42 -54.64 -5.96 -8.24
CA LEU A 42 -53.47 -6.71 -7.84
C LEU A 42 -53.67 -7.13 -6.39
N SER A 43 -53.86 -8.43 -6.15
CA SER A 43 -53.95 -8.99 -4.81
C SER A 43 -52.68 -9.76 -4.46
N HIS A 44 -52.02 -9.33 -3.39
CA HIS A 44 -50.97 -10.04 -2.67
C HIS A 44 -51.52 -10.47 -1.31
N PRO A 45 -51.01 -11.55 -0.68
CA PRO A 45 -51.42 -11.97 0.67
C PRO A 45 -51.42 -10.87 1.74
N THR A 46 -50.66 -9.79 1.54
CA THR A 46 -50.51 -8.68 2.48
C THR A 46 -51.03 -7.34 1.99
N VAL A 47 -51.29 -7.17 0.69
CA VAL A 47 -51.66 -5.88 0.08
C VAL A 47 -52.60 -6.12 -1.10
N SER A 48 -53.71 -5.37 -1.15
CA SER A 48 -54.54 -5.27 -2.36
C SER A 48 -54.44 -3.86 -2.92
N LEU A 49 -54.19 -3.75 -4.23
CA LEU A 49 -54.09 -2.48 -4.94
C LEU A 49 -54.98 -2.52 -6.18
N SER A 50 -55.92 -1.59 -6.28
CA SER A 50 -56.71 -1.35 -7.49
C SER A 50 -56.07 -0.22 -8.29
N HIS A 51 -55.78 -0.45 -9.56
CA HIS A 51 -55.36 0.61 -10.48
C HIS A 51 -56.45 0.87 -11.52
N ASP A 52 -56.88 2.13 -11.57
CA ASP A 52 -57.71 2.68 -12.65
C ASP A 52 -56.76 3.36 -13.65
N HIS A 53 -56.64 2.79 -14.84
CA HIS A 53 -55.53 3.10 -15.75
C HIS A 53 -55.89 4.26 -16.67
N SER A 54 -55.20 5.40 -16.51
CA SER A 54 -54.98 6.40 -17.56
C SER A 54 -53.83 5.92 -18.47
N PRO A 55 -53.76 6.25 -19.78
CA PRO A 55 -52.82 5.60 -20.70
C PRO A 55 -51.36 6.01 -20.45
N LEU A 56 -50.67 5.33 -19.53
CA LEU A 56 -49.21 5.24 -19.46
C LEU A 56 -48.77 4.01 -18.64
N ALA A 57 -47.65 3.38 -19.03
CA ALA A 57 -47.18 2.08 -18.54
C ALA A 57 -46.91 2.01 -17.02
N SER A 58 -47.30 0.91 -16.37
CA SER A 58 -47.01 0.63 -14.94
C SER A 58 -46.15 -0.64 -14.78
N THR A 59 -45.09 -0.55 -13.98
CA THR A 59 -44.22 -1.69 -13.63
C THR A 59 -44.28 -1.91 -12.11
N THR A 60 -44.67 -3.11 -11.65
CA THR A 60 -44.76 -3.42 -10.21
C THR A 60 -43.73 -4.48 -9.81
N PRO A 61 -42.74 -4.18 -8.94
CA PRO A 61 -41.77 -5.17 -8.47
C PRO A 61 -42.35 -6.06 -7.35
N PRO A 62 -41.86 -7.31 -7.19
CA PRO A 62 -42.28 -8.19 -6.10
C PRO A 62 -41.62 -7.81 -4.76
N SER A 63 -42.38 -7.90 -3.67
CA SER A 63 -41.90 -7.62 -2.30
C SER A 63 -41.32 -8.85 -1.58
N SER A 64 -41.35 -10.04 -2.18
CA SER A 64 -40.87 -11.30 -1.58
C SER A 64 -40.52 -12.36 -2.65
N PRO A 65 -39.41 -13.11 -2.55
CA PRO A 65 -39.12 -14.23 -3.43
C PRO A 65 -40.04 -15.42 -3.13
N GLY A 66 -40.80 -15.89 -4.14
CA GLY A 66 -41.47 -17.21 -4.09
C GLY A 66 -43.00 -17.19 -3.98
N THR A 67 -43.66 -16.03 -3.98
CA THR A 67 -45.13 -15.95 -4.07
C THR A 67 -45.54 -15.16 -5.32
N PRO A 68 -46.19 -15.80 -6.32
CA PRO A 68 -46.66 -15.08 -7.49
C PRO A 68 -47.81 -14.14 -7.10
N PHE A 69 -47.78 -12.90 -7.59
CA PHE A 69 -48.94 -12.02 -7.53
C PHE A 69 -50.04 -12.58 -8.43
N GLN A 70 -51.26 -12.74 -7.90
CA GLN A 70 -52.43 -12.95 -8.74
C GLN A 70 -52.98 -11.59 -9.16
N SER A 71 -52.80 -11.24 -10.43
CA SER A 71 -53.52 -10.14 -11.04
C SER A 71 -54.86 -10.67 -11.54
N ASN A 72 -55.95 -10.19 -10.94
CA ASN A 72 -57.31 -10.47 -11.40
C ASN A 72 -57.88 -9.18 -12.00
N ILE A 73 -58.44 -9.27 -13.21
CA ILE A 73 -59.29 -8.20 -13.74
C ILE A 73 -60.60 -8.29 -12.96
N ALA A 74 -60.83 -7.38 -12.02
CA ALA A 74 -61.97 -7.52 -11.10
C ALA A 74 -63.26 -6.93 -11.67
N SER A 75 -63.19 -6.13 -12.73
CA SER A 75 -64.38 -5.55 -13.36
C SER A 75 -64.32 -5.73 -14.88
N PRO A 76 -65.41 -6.20 -15.52
CA PRO A 76 -65.47 -6.32 -16.97
C PRO A 76 -65.32 -4.94 -17.63
N ILE A 77 -64.81 -4.93 -18.85
CA ILE A 77 -64.81 -3.73 -19.71
C ILE A 77 -66.26 -3.52 -20.13
N THR A 78 -66.83 -2.36 -19.79
CA THR A 78 -68.25 -2.04 -20.06
C THR A 78 -68.43 -1.39 -21.43
N THR A 79 -67.43 -0.65 -21.93
CA THR A 79 -67.42 -0.08 -23.29
C THR A 79 -66.00 -0.03 -23.85
N GLY A 80 -65.86 -0.05 -25.19
CA GLY A 80 -64.58 0.09 -25.88
C GLY A 80 -63.71 -1.18 -25.88
N TYR A 81 -62.41 -1.04 -26.15
CA TYR A 81 -61.45 -2.14 -26.18
C TYR A 81 -60.17 -1.79 -25.44
N ARG A 82 -59.59 -2.77 -24.74
CA ARG A 82 -58.34 -2.63 -23.96
C ARG A 82 -57.24 -3.47 -24.60
N LEU A 83 -56.20 -2.81 -25.12
CA LEU A 83 -55.03 -3.52 -25.65
C LEU A 83 -53.91 -3.49 -24.60
N SER A 84 -53.50 -4.67 -24.11
CA SER A 84 -52.39 -4.79 -23.16
C SER A 84 -51.41 -5.86 -23.61
N LEU A 85 -50.13 -5.63 -23.34
CA LEU A 85 -49.07 -6.58 -23.63
C LEU A 85 -48.43 -7.03 -22.32
N SER A 86 -48.42 -8.33 -22.10
CA SER A 86 -47.96 -8.94 -20.86
C SER A 86 -46.67 -9.70 -21.10
N TYR A 87 -45.62 -9.36 -20.34
CA TYR A 87 -44.34 -10.05 -20.36
C TYR A 87 -44.12 -10.77 -19.04
N HIS A 88 -43.83 -12.06 -19.07
CA HIS A 88 -43.27 -12.76 -17.92
C HIS A 88 -41.77 -12.48 -17.83
N LEU A 89 -41.36 -11.81 -16.76
CA LEU A 89 -39.97 -11.55 -16.43
C LEU A 89 -39.40 -12.78 -15.74
N ILE A 90 -38.70 -13.61 -16.51
CA ILE A 90 -37.88 -14.68 -15.97
C ILE A 90 -36.56 -14.04 -15.53
N PRO A 91 -36.11 -14.25 -14.27
CA PRO A 91 -34.79 -13.83 -13.86
C PRO A 91 -33.79 -14.45 -14.82
N THR A 92 -33.08 -13.62 -15.58
CA THR A 92 -31.79 -14.07 -16.09
C THR A 92 -30.91 -14.32 -14.86
N LYS A 93 -29.89 -15.17 -14.97
CA LYS A 93 -28.94 -15.48 -13.89
C LYS A 93 -28.21 -14.23 -13.30
N HIS A 94 -28.62 -13.01 -13.68
CA HIS A 94 -28.02 -11.72 -13.39
C HIS A 94 -28.97 -10.71 -12.74
N GLN A 95 -30.18 -11.07 -12.28
CA GLN A 95 -30.86 -10.18 -11.33
C GLN A 95 -30.07 -10.17 -10.03
N ALA A 96 -29.19 -9.17 -9.93
CA ALA A 96 -28.38 -8.94 -8.76
C ALA A 96 -29.34 -8.72 -7.57
N PRO A 97 -29.16 -9.43 -6.45
CA PRO A 97 -30.02 -9.32 -5.27
C PRO A 97 -30.24 -7.85 -4.87
N LEU A 98 -31.30 -7.53 -4.13
CA LEU A 98 -31.51 -6.17 -3.57
C LEU A 98 -30.25 -5.64 -2.84
N ALA A 99 -29.49 -6.54 -2.22
CA ALA A 99 -28.18 -6.26 -1.62
C ALA A 99 -27.16 -5.70 -2.63
N ALA A 100 -27.13 -6.21 -3.86
CA ALA A 100 -26.29 -5.73 -4.95
C ALA A 100 -26.63 -4.30 -5.35
N GLN A 101 -27.92 -3.94 -5.40
CA GLN A 101 -28.35 -2.59 -5.74
C GLN A 101 -27.90 -1.57 -4.67
N ARG A 102 -28.08 -1.92 -3.39
CA ARG A 102 -27.60 -1.09 -2.28
C ARG A 102 -26.07 -0.94 -2.29
N LEU A 103 -25.37 -2.06 -2.47
CA LEU A 103 -23.91 -2.07 -2.54
C LEU A 103 -23.40 -1.26 -3.74
N SER A 104 -24.06 -1.36 -4.90
CA SER A 104 -23.76 -0.53 -6.07
C SER A 104 -23.95 0.97 -5.78
N GLY A 105 -24.97 1.35 -5.01
CA GLY A 105 -25.16 2.73 -4.56
C GLY A 105 -23.99 3.24 -3.73
N VAL A 106 -23.55 2.45 -2.73
CA VAL A 106 -22.43 2.78 -1.84
C VAL A 106 -21.09 2.84 -2.59
N LEU A 107 -20.83 1.86 -3.46
CA LEU A 107 -19.63 1.87 -4.31
C LEU A 107 -19.67 3.08 -5.25
N ASN A 108 -20.81 3.41 -5.86
CA ASN A 108 -20.91 4.60 -6.70
C ASN A 108 -20.67 5.91 -5.92
N SER A 109 -21.15 6.03 -4.68
CA SER A 109 -20.85 7.22 -3.87
C SER A 109 -19.36 7.30 -3.51
N TRP A 110 -18.74 6.17 -3.17
CA TRP A 110 -17.32 6.10 -2.86
C TRP A 110 -16.45 6.50 -4.07
N TRP A 111 -16.79 6.01 -5.27
CA TRP A 111 -16.04 6.36 -6.48
C TRP A 111 -16.17 7.84 -6.88
N ARG A 112 -17.35 8.44 -6.69
CA ARG A 112 -17.63 9.82 -7.13
C ARG A 112 -16.96 10.89 -6.30
N ASN A 113 -16.50 10.58 -5.09
CA ASN A 113 -16.03 11.57 -4.14
C ASN A 113 -14.67 11.20 -3.56
N PRO A 114 -13.59 11.23 -4.36
CA PRO A 114 -12.24 10.88 -3.91
C PRO A 114 -11.69 11.87 -2.86
N ASP A 115 -12.15 13.13 -2.87
CA ASP A 115 -11.59 14.21 -2.04
C ASP A 115 -12.17 14.28 -0.61
N ASN A 116 -13.17 13.45 -0.29
CA ASN A 116 -13.99 13.59 0.92
C ASN A 116 -13.69 12.51 1.97
N ASP A 117 -12.41 12.41 2.36
CA ASP A 117 -11.89 11.39 3.28
C ASP A 117 -12.26 9.95 2.87
N ALA A 118 -12.47 9.73 1.57
CA ALA A 118 -12.79 8.42 1.05
C ALA A 118 -11.55 7.52 1.14
N PRO A 119 -11.65 6.31 1.73
CA PRO A 119 -10.49 5.44 1.82
C PRO A 119 -10.01 5.05 0.41
N GLU A 120 -8.70 4.93 0.21
CA GLU A 120 -8.16 4.49 -1.10
C GLU A 120 -8.47 3.02 -1.41
N LYS A 121 -8.71 2.22 -0.36
CA LYS A 121 -8.94 0.78 -0.43
C LYS A 121 -9.75 0.32 0.77
N ILE A 122 -10.63 -0.65 0.58
CA ILE A 122 -11.41 -1.30 1.63
C ILE A 122 -10.92 -2.74 1.76
N VAL A 123 -10.62 -3.16 2.99
CA VAL A 123 -10.12 -4.50 3.29
C VAL A 123 -11.14 -5.26 4.15
N HIS A 124 -11.77 -6.28 3.57
CA HIS A 124 -12.82 -7.08 4.22
C HIS A 124 -12.29 -8.47 4.63
N ARG A 125 -12.51 -8.88 5.89
CA ARG A 125 -12.08 -10.20 6.40
C ARG A 125 -12.92 -11.34 5.80
N LEU A 126 -12.26 -12.37 5.27
CA LEU A 126 -12.92 -13.61 4.87
C LEU A 126 -13.14 -14.53 6.07
N ALA A 127 -14.26 -15.26 6.05
CA ALA A 127 -14.70 -16.08 7.18
C ALA A 127 -13.90 -17.38 7.31
N HIS A 128 -13.58 -18.03 6.20
CA HIS A 128 -12.79 -19.26 6.22
C HIS A 128 -11.30 -18.97 6.21
N GLU A 129 -10.52 -19.94 6.69
CA GLU A 129 -9.08 -19.93 6.59
C GLU A 129 -8.66 -20.43 5.20
N TYR A 130 -7.83 -19.65 4.51
CA TYR A 130 -7.28 -19.97 3.20
C TYR A 130 -5.76 -19.88 3.28
N LEU A 131 -5.08 -20.81 2.62
CA LEU A 131 -3.64 -20.78 2.49
C LEU A 131 -3.24 -19.69 1.49
N ALA A 132 -2.13 -19.00 1.77
CA ALA A 132 -1.56 -18.03 0.84
C ALA A 132 -1.28 -18.67 -0.53
N LYS A 133 -0.69 -19.87 -0.52
CA LYS A 133 -0.37 -20.62 -1.74
C LYS A 133 -1.67 -21.09 -2.41
N GLY A 134 -1.97 -20.51 -3.58
CA GLY A 134 -3.14 -20.86 -4.36
C GLY A 134 -4.41 -20.11 -3.96
N LEU A 135 -4.29 -18.99 -3.26
CA LEU A 135 -5.42 -18.09 -3.00
C LEU A 135 -5.97 -17.57 -4.34
N LYS A 136 -7.22 -17.91 -4.64
CA LYS A 136 -7.97 -17.47 -5.83
C LYS A 136 -9.47 -17.62 -5.58
N ALA A 137 -10.30 -16.91 -6.34
CA ALA A 137 -11.75 -16.88 -6.15
C ALA A 137 -12.38 -18.28 -6.22
N SER A 138 -11.85 -19.18 -7.08
CA SER A 138 -12.38 -20.55 -7.25
C SER A 138 -12.16 -21.46 -6.04
N VAL A 139 -11.31 -21.07 -5.07
CA VAL A 139 -11.01 -21.86 -3.86
C VAL A 139 -11.91 -21.42 -2.69
N LEU A 140 -12.57 -20.27 -2.80
CA LEU A 140 -13.43 -19.73 -1.75
C LEU A 140 -14.67 -20.60 -1.54
N LYS A 141 -15.13 -20.67 -0.29
CA LYS A 141 -16.26 -21.51 0.13
C LYS A 141 -17.35 -20.69 0.80
N GLY A 142 -18.60 -21.15 0.65
CA GLY A 142 -19.77 -20.58 1.32
C GLY A 142 -19.93 -19.08 1.09
N LYS A 143 -20.15 -18.33 2.19
CA LYS A 143 -20.40 -16.87 2.15
C LYS A 143 -19.24 -16.07 1.55
N ASP A 144 -18.00 -16.56 1.62
CA ASP A 144 -16.85 -15.85 1.04
C ASP A 144 -16.91 -15.87 -0.48
N ALA A 145 -17.22 -17.04 -1.06
CA ALA A 145 -17.42 -17.17 -2.51
C ALA A 145 -18.58 -16.32 -3.01
N GLU A 146 -19.68 -16.28 -2.26
CA GLU A 146 -20.85 -15.46 -2.60
C GLU A 146 -20.51 -13.95 -2.59
N LYS A 147 -19.81 -13.46 -1.56
CA LYS A 147 -19.37 -12.05 -1.47
C LYS A 147 -18.44 -11.68 -2.62
N VAL A 148 -17.46 -12.53 -2.92
CA VAL A 148 -16.49 -12.26 -4.00
C VAL A 148 -17.17 -12.32 -5.36
N ALA A 149 -18.08 -13.27 -5.60
CA ALA A 149 -18.86 -13.33 -6.84
C ALA A 149 -19.73 -12.09 -7.03
N LEU A 150 -20.39 -11.62 -5.96
CA LEU A 150 -21.21 -10.41 -5.99
C LEU A 150 -20.38 -9.15 -6.29
N LEU A 151 -19.25 -8.99 -5.61
CA LEU A 151 -18.35 -7.84 -5.81
C LEU A 151 -17.65 -7.88 -7.17
N SER A 152 -17.28 -9.06 -7.65
CA SER A 152 -16.72 -9.24 -8.99
C SER A 152 -17.73 -8.85 -10.07
N LEU A 153 -19.01 -9.22 -9.91
CA LEU A 153 -20.08 -8.79 -10.81
C LEU A 153 -20.20 -7.26 -10.85
N LEU A 154 -20.22 -6.61 -9.69
CA LEU A 154 -20.34 -5.13 -9.59
C LEU A 154 -19.09 -4.40 -10.13
N ALA A 155 -17.91 -4.95 -9.88
CA ALA A 155 -16.65 -4.40 -10.39
C ALA A 155 -16.58 -4.47 -11.92
N ASN A 156 -16.98 -5.61 -12.49
CA ASN A 156 -16.98 -5.83 -13.94
C ASN A 156 -18.05 -5.03 -14.68
N ASP A 157 -19.25 -4.88 -14.10
CA ASP A 157 -20.36 -4.15 -14.73
C ASP A 157 -20.04 -2.67 -14.94
N GLN A 158 -19.28 -2.06 -14.02
CA GLN A 158 -18.98 -0.63 -14.07
C GLN A 158 -17.56 -0.32 -14.53
N GLY A 159 -16.62 -1.27 -14.44
CA GLY A 159 -15.20 -1.06 -14.74
C GLY A 159 -14.52 -0.02 -13.84
N ARG A 160 -15.19 0.42 -12.76
CA ARG A 160 -14.75 1.51 -11.87
C ARG A 160 -13.97 1.01 -10.66
N PHE A 161 -14.11 -0.26 -10.34
CA PHE A 161 -13.53 -0.90 -9.18
C PHE A 161 -12.74 -2.12 -9.58
N SER A 162 -11.78 -2.46 -8.75
CA SER A 162 -11.03 -3.70 -8.82
C SER A 162 -11.13 -4.43 -7.49
N VAL A 163 -11.04 -5.75 -7.58
CA VAL A 163 -11.20 -6.68 -6.46
C VAL A 163 -10.06 -7.67 -6.52
N GLY A 164 -9.48 -7.97 -5.37
CA GLY A 164 -8.36 -8.90 -5.23
C GLY A 164 -8.36 -9.54 -3.85
N LEU A 165 -7.56 -10.59 -3.69
CA LEU A 165 -7.45 -11.37 -2.47
C LEU A 165 -6.05 -11.18 -1.88
N ALA A 166 -5.92 -11.15 -0.57
CA ALA A 166 -4.62 -11.05 0.09
C ALA A 166 -4.60 -11.78 1.43
N ILE A 167 -3.43 -11.84 2.05
CA ILE A 167 -3.23 -12.33 3.42
C ILE A 167 -2.79 -11.16 4.29
N ALA A 168 -3.65 -10.72 5.20
CA ALA A 168 -3.28 -9.77 6.24
C ALA A 168 -2.48 -10.49 7.34
N ASP A 169 -1.26 -10.03 7.58
CA ASP A 169 -0.39 -10.39 8.70
C ASP A 169 -0.57 -9.31 9.79
N ILE A 170 -1.32 -9.65 10.83
CA ILE A 170 -1.75 -8.73 11.88
C ILE A 170 -0.89 -9.01 13.11
N HIS A 171 -0.15 -8.01 13.55
CA HIS A 171 0.65 -8.03 14.76
C HIS A 171 -0.06 -7.24 15.85
N LEU A 172 -0.48 -7.94 16.89
CA LEU A 172 -0.98 -7.35 18.12
C LEU A 172 0.15 -7.38 19.15
N SER A 173 0.38 -6.27 19.84
CA SER A 173 1.25 -6.24 21.01
C SER A 173 0.60 -5.43 22.11
N GLY A 174 0.77 -5.91 23.34
CA GLY A 174 0.29 -5.27 24.55
C GLY A 174 0.99 -5.87 25.77
N PRO A 175 0.78 -5.30 26.96
CA PRO A 175 1.20 -5.93 28.20
C PRO A 175 0.56 -7.33 28.27
N ALA A 176 1.35 -8.30 28.72
CA ALA A 176 0.75 -9.53 29.20
C ALA A 176 -0.19 -9.17 30.35
N ASP A 177 -1.35 -9.83 30.45
CA ASP A 177 -2.07 -9.90 31.73
C ASP A 177 -1.09 -10.61 32.67
N ASP A 178 -0.30 -9.82 33.40
CA ASP A 178 0.65 -10.30 34.39
C ASP A 178 -0.26 -10.74 35.53
N ASP A 179 -0.79 -11.97 35.41
CA ASP A 179 -1.57 -12.67 36.41
C ASP A 179 -0.81 -12.58 37.73
N GLY A 180 -1.01 -11.50 38.48
CA GLY A 180 -0.38 -11.27 39.78
C GLY A 180 -0.71 -12.41 40.74
N ALA A 181 -1.74 -13.18 40.43
CA ALA A 181 -2.11 -14.43 41.08
C ALA A 181 -1.00 -15.51 41.01
N ALA A 182 -0.29 -15.67 39.88
CA ALA A 182 0.74 -16.70 39.75
C ALA A 182 1.98 -16.38 40.60
N ARG A 183 2.38 -15.10 40.66
CA ARG A 183 3.46 -14.67 41.56
C ARG A 183 3.06 -14.78 43.02
N SER A 184 1.83 -14.43 43.39
CA SER A 184 1.34 -14.58 44.77
C SER A 184 1.30 -16.05 45.21
N ALA A 185 0.78 -16.95 44.38
CA ALA A 185 0.72 -18.38 44.70
C ALA A 185 2.12 -19.02 44.77
N ASN A 186 3.06 -18.57 43.94
CA ASN A 186 4.44 -19.07 44.01
C ASN A 186 5.20 -18.48 45.21
N GLN A 187 4.96 -17.22 45.57
CA GLN A 187 5.47 -16.63 46.81
C GLN A 187 4.89 -17.31 48.06
N GLU A 188 3.60 -17.65 48.04
CA GLU A 188 2.94 -18.36 49.14
C GLU A 188 3.46 -19.79 49.24
N ARG A 189 3.63 -20.51 48.13
CA ARG A 189 4.29 -21.84 48.12
C ARG A 189 5.75 -21.78 48.54
N GLU A 190 6.50 -20.75 48.15
CA GLU A 190 7.87 -20.54 48.64
C GLU A 190 7.90 -20.19 50.12
N ALA A 191 6.94 -19.40 50.62
CA ALA A 191 6.79 -19.08 52.03
C ALA A 191 6.43 -20.33 52.84
N GLU A 192 5.47 -21.13 52.38
CA GLU A 192 5.11 -22.44 52.96
C GLU A 192 6.29 -23.40 52.91
N ARG A 193 7.04 -23.45 51.80
CA ARG A 193 8.25 -24.28 51.68
C ARG A 193 9.32 -23.83 52.67
N LYS A 194 9.53 -22.53 52.84
CA LYS A 194 10.47 -21.96 53.83
C LYS A 194 10.01 -22.20 55.27
N GLU A 195 8.72 -22.09 55.54
CA GLU A 195 8.13 -22.34 56.86
C GLU A 195 8.21 -23.83 57.22
N MET A 196 7.89 -24.72 56.27
CA MET A 196 8.07 -26.17 56.40
C MET A 196 9.55 -26.51 56.63
N HIS A 197 10.46 -25.88 55.89
CA HIS A 197 11.91 -26.06 56.08
C HIS A 197 12.34 -25.61 57.48
N GLY A 198 11.84 -24.46 57.97
CA GLY A 198 12.11 -23.97 59.33
C GLY A 198 11.54 -24.88 60.43
N MET A 199 10.32 -25.38 60.27
CA MET A 199 9.70 -26.33 61.20
C MET A 199 10.46 -27.65 61.29
N ILE A 200 10.89 -28.18 60.14
CA ILE A 200 11.68 -29.41 60.07
C ILE A 200 13.05 -29.18 60.75
N GLN A 201 13.70 -28.06 60.49
CA GLN A 201 14.98 -27.70 61.11
C GLN A 201 14.86 -27.56 62.64
N GLN A 202 13.76 -26.98 63.14
CA GLN A 202 13.51 -26.82 64.58
C GLN A 202 13.16 -28.15 65.27
N LYS A 203 12.41 -29.03 64.61
CA LYS A 203 11.96 -30.31 65.19
C LYS A 203 13.05 -31.38 65.17
N TYR A 204 13.94 -31.37 64.18
CA TYR A 204 14.93 -32.44 63.98
C TYR A 204 16.40 -32.02 64.20
N GLY A 205 16.69 -30.72 64.38
CA GLY A 205 18.04 -30.22 64.71
C GLY A 205 19.14 -30.69 63.74
N GLU A 206 20.38 -30.76 64.22
CA GLU A 206 21.57 -31.20 63.45
C GLU A 206 21.41 -32.59 62.78
N ARG A 207 20.51 -33.44 63.30
CA ARG A 207 20.26 -34.80 62.79
C ARG A 207 19.57 -34.81 61.41
N TRP A 208 19.02 -33.68 60.97
CA TRP A 208 18.38 -33.54 59.65
C TRP A 208 19.39 -33.42 58.50
N LYS A 209 20.61 -32.90 58.76
CA LYS A 209 21.66 -32.76 57.73
C LYS A 209 22.11 -34.11 57.15
N GLU A 210 22.10 -35.17 57.97
CA GLU A 210 22.44 -36.54 57.54
C GLU A 210 21.29 -37.21 56.77
N ALA A 211 20.03 -36.91 57.12
CA ALA A 211 18.86 -37.48 56.44
C ALA A 211 18.62 -36.85 55.04
N PHE A 212 18.87 -35.55 54.89
CA PHE A 212 18.72 -34.85 53.61
C PHE A 212 19.82 -35.26 52.61
N ALA A 213 21.04 -35.49 53.09
CA ALA A 213 22.16 -35.97 52.26
C ALA A 213 21.91 -37.38 51.69
N ASN A 214 21.17 -38.24 52.39
CA ASN A 214 20.74 -39.55 51.86
C ASN A 214 19.55 -39.44 50.90
N TRP A 215 18.61 -38.49 51.12
CA TRP A 215 17.42 -38.34 50.27
C TRP A 215 17.76 -37.78 48.87
N GLU A 216 18.76 -36.90 48.76
CA GLU A 216 19.26 -36.39 47.47
C GLU A 216 19.99 -37.46 46.64
N GLN A 217 20.44 -38.54 47.27
CA GLN A 217 21.16 -39.64 46.61
C GLN A 217 20.24 -40.75 46.09
N ASP A 218 19.04 -40.92 46.66
CA ASP A 218 18.18 -42.07 46.40
C ASP A 218 17.03 -41.81 45.40
N GLU A 219 16.75 -40.55 45.01
CA GLU A 219 15.62 -40.21 44.10
C GLU A 219 16.01 -39.65 42.72
N TYR A 220 17.31 -39.46 42.41
CA TYR A 220 17.78 -39.08 41.06
C TYR A 220 18.33 -40.27 40.25
N GLY A 221 17.71 -41.44 40.41
CA GLY A 221 17.90 -42.58 39.51
C GLY A 221 17.01 -42.47 38.27
N HIS A 222 17.60 -42.04 37.15
CA HIS A 222 17.14 -42.25 35.76
C HIS A 222 15.62 -42.28 35.47
N GLY A 223 15.13 -41.19 34.89
CA GLY A 223 13.87 -41.17 34.15
C GLY A 223 13.83 -40.01 33.16
N GLY A 224 14.73 -40.02 32.16
CA GLY A 224 14.61 -39.13 31.00
C GLY A 224 13.39 -39.52 30.17
N MET A 225 12.21 -39.10 30.60
CA MET A 225 11.08 -38.91 29.70
C MET A 225 11.23 -37.51 29.13
N GLU A 226 11.75 -37.44 27.90
CA GLU A 226 11.41 -36.35 26.99
C GLU A 226 9.89 -36.45 26.76
N GLU A 227 9.13 -35.93 27.70
CA GLU A 227 7.72 -35.67 27.53
C GLU A 227 7.67 -34.56 26.47
N GLU A 228 7.33 -34.94 25.23
CA GLU A 228 6.84 -33.98 24.23
C GLU A 228 5.65 -33.28 24.88
N VAL A 229 5.93 -32.16 25.52
CA VAL A 229 4.92 -31.22 25.99
C VAL A 229 4.21 -30.76 24.73
N ASP A 230 3.01 -31.29 24.52
CA ASP A 230 2.05 -30.82 23.54
C ASP A 230 1.69 -29.38 23.95
N GLU A 231 2.57 -28.42 23.59
CA GLU A 231 2.37 -26.98 23.73
C GLU A 231 1.27 -26.55 22.77
N SER A 232 0.06 -27.05 23.01
CA SER A 232 -1.18 -26.44 22.56
C SER A 232 -1.11 -25.00 23.03
N PRO A 233 -0.96 -24.00 22.13
CA PRO A 233 -0.75 -22.63 22.53
C PRO A 233 -1.96 -22.20 23.36
N GLU A 234 -1.75 -22.08 24.67
CA GLU A 234 -2.75 -21.62 25.60
C GLU A 234 -3.31 -20.29 25.09
N ARG A 235 -4.60 -20.08 25.34
CA ARG A 235 -5.34 -18.93 24.82
C ARG A 235 -4.79 -17.66 25.46
N PHE A 236 -3.81 -17.02 24.81
CA PHE A 236 -3.29 -15.72 25.20
C PHE A 236 -4.38 -14.66 25.03
N GLU A 237 -4.91 -14.16 26.15
CA GLU A 237 -5.76 -12.97 26.20
C GLU A 237 -4.86 -11.77 26.58
N PHE A 238 -5.03 -10.65 25.88
CA PHE A 238 -4.37 -9.38 26.22
C PHE A 238 -5.35 -8.55 27.03
N ASP A 239 -4.88 -7.94 28.12
CA ASP A 239 -5.67 -6.96 28.86
C ASP A 239 -6.02 -5.75 27.99
N GLU A 240 -4.98 -5.14 27.40
CA GLU A 240 -5.11 -3.98 26.53
C GLU A 240 -4.18 -4.14 25.32
N ILE A 241 -4.73 -4.00 24.11
CA ILE A 241 -3.94 -4.01 22.87
C ILE A 241 -3.35 -2.61 22.68
N GLU A 242 -2.10 -2.40 23.10
CA GLU A 242 -1.40 -1.13 22.93
C GLU A 242 -1.15 -0.77 21.46
N LYS A 243 -0.81 -1.78 20.66
CA LYS A 243 -0.44 -1.56 19.25
C LYS A 243 -0.99 -2.67 18.38
N LYS A 244 -1.69 -2.24 17.33
CA LYS A 244 -2.19 -3.10 16.24
C LYS A 244 -1.59 -2.63 14.93
N VAL A 245 -0.77 -3.47 14.33
CA VAL A 245 -0.20 -3.26 12.99
C VAL A 245 -0.74 -4.34 12.09
N ALA A 246 -1.30 -3.98 10.95
CA ALA A 246 -1.69 -4.95 9.93
C ALA A 246 -0.87 -4.72 8.66
N GLU A 247 -0.30 -5.79 8.12
CA GLU A 247 0.48 -5.75 6.90
C GLU A 247 -0.18 -6.68 5.87
N VAL A 248 -0.58 -6.16 4.71
CA VAL A 248 -1.24 -6.99 3.70
C VAL A 248 -0.19 -7.58 2.76
N LYS A 249 -0.04 -8.90 2.82
CA LYS A 249 0.93 -9.69 2.05
C LYS A 249 0.22 -10.52 0.98
N HIS A 250 0.99 -10.91 -0.03
CA HIS A 250 0.55 -11.87 -1.06
C HIS A 250 -0.78 -11.46 -1.71
N PHE A 251 -0.81 -10.22 -2.21
CA PHE A 251 -1.98 -9.66 -2.86
C PHE A 251 -2.07 -10.16 -4.30
N VAL A 252 -3.16 -10.85 -4.62
CA VAL A 252 -3.43 -11.55 -5.88
C VAL A 252 -4.76 -11.08 -6.47
N ASP A 253 -4.93 -11.23 -7.78
CA ASP A 253 -6.23 -11.06 -8.43
C ASP A 253 -7.19 -12.24 -8.14
N LEU A 254 -8.38 -12.22 -8.72
CA LEU A 254 -9.38 -13.26 -8.51
C LEU A 254 -8.98 -14.60 -9.15
N GLU A 255 -8.07 -14.59 -10.10
CA GLU A 255 -7.51 -15.73 -10.81
C GLU A 255 -6.31 -16.34 -10.07
N GLY A 256 -5.74 -15.63 -9.09
CA GLY A 256 -4.56 -16.01 -8.30
C GLY A 256 -3.23 -15.50 -8.89
N GLY A 257 -3.28 -14.61 -9.86
CA GLY A 257 -2.13 -13.87 -10.36
C GLY A 257 -1.64 -12.87 -9.32
N LEU A 258 -0.36 -12.93 -8.97
CA LEU A 258 0.24 -12.00 -8.01
C LEU A 258 0.21 -10.57 -8.53
N ILE A 259 -0.51 -9.71 -7.82
CA ILE A 259 -0.54 -8.27 -8.03
C ILE A 259 0.65 -7.64 -7.30
N SER A 260 0.75 -7.83 -5.99
CA SER A 260 1.82 -7.25 -5.16
C SER A 260 2.21 -8.21 -4.04
N LYS A 261 3.50 -8.27 -3.72
CA LYS A 261 4.00 -9.04 -2.57
C LYS A 261 3.61 -8.40 -1.24
N ARG A 262 3.59 -7.07 -1.19
CA ARG A 262 3.37 -6.27 0.01
C ARG A 262 2.58 -5.02 -0.37
N LEU A 263 1.40 -4.88 0.22
CA LEU A 263 0.63 -3.65 0.22
C LEU A 263 0.91 -2.93 1.54
N ASP A 264 0.85 -1.59 1.53
CA ASP A 264 1.34 -0.71 2.61
C ASP A 264 0.95 -1.16 4.03
N GLU A 265 1.79 -0.79 4.99
CA GLU A 265 1.57 -1.07 6.40
C GLU A 265 0.43 -0.21 6.94
N PHE A 266 -0.60 -0.87 7.50
CA PHE A 266 -1.70 -0.21 8.17
C PHE A 266 -1.32 -0.02 9.64
N VAL A 267 -1.02 1.23 10.02
CA VAL A 267 -0.69 1.63 11.39
C VAL A 267 -1.87 2.40 11.98
N GLY A 268 -2.57 1.83 12.97
CA GLY A 268 -3.64 2.49 13.73
C GLY A 268 -5.04 1.88 13.55
N GLU A 269 -6.06 2.53 14.13
CA GLU A 269 -7.48 2.28 13.87
C GLU A 269 -7.87 2.81 12.47
N VAL A 270 -7.19 2.35 11.43
CA VAL A 270 -7.42 2.87 10.07
C VAL A 270 -8.73 2.30 9.52
N GLU A 271 -9.50 3.22 8.95
CA GLU A 271 -10.78 3.01 8.28
C GLU A 271 -10.85 1.70 7.50
N GLY A 272 -11.82 0.88 7.85
CA GLY A 272 -12.09 -0.36 7.15
C GLY A 272 -11.40 -1.60 7.71
N THR A 273 -10.49 -1.51 8.68
CA THR A 273 -10.13 -2.72 9.46
C THR A 273 -11.28 -3.10 10.38
N PRO A 274 -12.00 -4.23 10.16
CA PRO A 274 -13.09 -4.60 11.03
C PRO A 274 -12.58 -4.76 12.47
N ARG A 275 -13.32 -4.20 13.43
CA ARG A 275 -13.14 -4.49 14.88
C ARG A 275 -13.06 -6.00 15.15
N GLU A 276 -13.64 -6.79 14.25
CA GLU A 276 -13.66 -8.26 14.22
C GLU A 276 -12.29 -8.94 14.09
N PHE A 277 -11.20 -8.24 13.78
CA PHE A 277 -9.87 -8.87 13.73
C PHE A 277 -9.32 -9.29 15.10
N GLY A 278 -9.85 -8.76 16.20
CA GLY A 278 -9.25 -8.90 17.54
C GLY A 278 -9.66 -10.12 18.37
N LYS A 279 -10.79 -10.79 18.09
CA LYS A 279 -11.35 -11.78 19.04
C LYS A 279 -11.36 -13.22 18.57
N GLU A 280 -11.21 -13.47 17.28
CA GLU A 280 -11.49 -14.79 16.72
C GLU A 280 -10.35 -15.32 15.85
N GLY A 281 -9.51 -16.13 16.51
CA GLY A 281 -8.93 -17.35 15.98
C GLY A 281 -7.47 -17.54 16.36
N ARG A 282 -6.89 -18.66 15.94
CA ARG A 282 -5.63 -19.13 16.53
C ARG A 282 -4.43 -18.28 16.08
N PRO A 283 -3.58 -17.84 17.02
CA PRO A 283 -2.33 -17.19 16.65
C PRO A 283 -1.42 -18.22 15.97
N TYR A 284 -0.67 -17.78 14.95
CA TYR A 284 0.29 -18.67 14.29
C TYR A 284 1.69 -18.54 14.89
N LYS A 285 1.96 -17.45 15.62
CA LYS A 285 3.22 -17.23 16.32
C LYS A 285 3.02 -16.29 17.51
N VAL A 286 3.51 -16.72 18.67
CA VAL A 286 3.60 -15.93 19.90
C VAL A 286 5.06 -15.53 20.09
N PHE A 287 5.31 -14.27 20.43
CA PHE A 287 6.64 -13.74 20.71
C PHE A 287 6.68 -13.20 22.15
N GLY A 288 7.44 -13.87 23.01
CA GLY A 288 7.83 -13.33 24.32
C GLY A 288 9.20 -12.68 24.21
N ASN A 289 9.30 -11.38 24.49
CA ASN A 289 10.60 -10.72 24.52
C ASN A 289 11.25 -10.91 25.90
N ARG A 290 12.09 -11.94 26.07
CA ARG A 290 12.79 -12.19 27.36
C ARG A 290 13.60 -10.99 27.88
N LYS A 291 13.99 -10.05 27.02
CA LYS A 291 14.81 -8.88 27.40
C LYS A 291 14.01 -7.62 27.73
N ARG A 292 12.71 -7.57 27.39
CA ARG A 292 11.81 -6.50 27.81
C ARG A 292 10.71 -7.10 28.63
N VAL A 293 10.88 -7.00 29.94
CA VAL A 293 9.93 -7.39 30.97
C VAL A 293 8.57 -6.75 30.59
N ASN A 294 7.62 -7.59 30.17
CA ASN A 294 6.17 -7.34 30.07
C ASN A 294 5.49 -7.09 28.70
N SER A 295 6.18 -6.99 27.56
CA SER A 295 5.47 -6.85 26.27
C SER A 295 5.37 -8.20 25.53
N ASN A 296 4.18 -8.75 25.40
CA ASN A 296 3.92 -9.91 24.56
C ASN A 296 3.40 -9.47 23.18
N GLY A 297 3.80 -10.20 22.15
CA GLY A 297 3.35 -9.97 20.78
C GLY A 297 2.72 -11.23 20.20
N VAL A 298 1.57 -11.09 19.55
CA VAL A 298 0.87 -12.19 18.89
C VAL A 298 0.63 -11.83 17.43
N ARG A 299 0.93 -12.77 16.52
CA ARG A 299 0.67 -12.60 15.09
C ARG A 299 -0.43 -13.51 14.59
N TYR A 300 -1.31 -12.92 13.77
CA TYR A 300 -2.40 -13.60 13.09
C TYR A 300 -2.25 -13.45 11.58
N ARG A 301 -2.57 -14.51 10.84
CA ARG A 301 -2.71 -14.45 9.38
C ARG A 301 -4.16 -14.64 9.01
N ARG A 302 -4.72 -13.69 8.29
CA ARG A 302 -6.11 -13.73 7.86
C ARG A 302 -6.24 -13.47 6.37
N PRO A 303 -6.98 -14.31 5.63
CA PRO A 303 -7.31 -14.01 4.26
C PRO A 303 -8.30 -12.84 4.22
N VAL A 304 -8.03 -11.88 3.35
CA VAL A 304 -8.81 -10.67 3.20
C VAL A 304 -9.15 -10.43 1.73
N LEU A 305 -10.29 -9.79 1.52
CA LEU A 305 -10.78 -9.28 0.25
C LEU A 305 -10.44 -7.80 0.19
N VAL A 306 -9.70 -7.38 -0.82
CA VAL A 306 -9.33 -5.97 -1.04
C VAL A 306 -10.16 -5.44 -2.19
N ILE A 307 -10.82 -4.31 -1.99
CA ILE A 307 -11.60 -3.58 -2.99
C ILE A 307 -10.99 -2.20 -3.10
N TRP A 308 -10.78 -1.71 -4.32
CA TRP A 308 -10.27 -0.35 -4.52
C TRP A 308 -10.81 0.24 -5.83
N PRO A 309 -11.03 1.55 -5.88
CA PRO A 309 -11.43 2.24 -7.10
C PRO A 309 -10.25 2.34 -8.07
N THR A 310 -10.59 2.47 -9.35
CA THR A 310 -9.62 2.62 -10.45
C THR A 310 -8.73 3.85 -10.33
N TRP A 311 -9.22 4.93 -9.72
CA TRP A 311 -8.39 6.12 -9.46
C TRP A 311 -7.27 5.84 -8.43
N ALA A 312 -7.44 4.85 -7.55
CA ALA A 312 -6.43 4.43 -6.58
C ALA A 312 -5.47 3.35 -7.13
N HIS A 313 -5.61 2.95 -8.39
CA HIS A 313 -4.76 1.92 -9.02
C HIS A 313 -3.28 2.22 -8.86
N SER A 314 -2.86 3.47 -9.09
CA SER A 314 -1.45 3.87 -8.94
C SER A 314 -0.93 3.55 -7.54
N ASN A 315 -1.63 3.97 -6.50
CA ASN A 315 -1.17 3.81 -5.12
C ASN A 315 -1.10 2.33 -4.74
N VAL A 316 -2.02 1.51 -5.26
CA VAL A 316 -2.05 0.06 -5.01
C VAL A 316 -0.97 -0.71 -5.79
N PHE A 317 -0.65 -0.32 -7.02
CA PHE A 317 0.31 -1.05 -7.87
C PHE A 317 1.75 -0.57 -7.75
N PHE A 318 2.00 0.70 -7.40
CA PHE A 318 3.35 1.26 -7.33
C PHE A 318 4.09 0.97 -6.02
N SER A 319 3.43 0.32 -5.05
CA SER A 319 4.07 -0.09 -3.79
C SER A 319 5.07 -1.25 -3.98
N ASP A 320 5.04 -1.98 -5.10
CA ASP A 320 5.90 -3.14 -5.38
C ASP A 320 6.17 -3.30 -6.89
N PRO A 321 7.42 -3.61 -7.34
CA PRO A 321 7.72 -3.92 -8.74
C PRO A 321 6.83 -4.97 -9.41
N ALA A 322 6.27 -5.92 -8.65
CA ALA A 322 5.32 -6.90 -9.20
C ALA A 322 4.01 -6.24 -9.67
N GLY A 323 3.56 -5.19 -8.97
CA GLY A 323 2.34 -4.44 -9.30
C GLY A 323 2.47 -3.70 -10.62
N LEU A 324 3.66 -3.17 -10.91
CA LEU A 324 3.96 -2.56 -12.20
C LEU A 324 3.86 -3.57 -13.35
N VAL A 325 4.43 -4.77 -13.17
CA VAL A 325 4.35 -5.85 -14.18
C VAL A 325 2.90 -6.27 -14.40
N TYR A 326 2.13 -6.38 -13.32
CA TYR A 326 0.71 -6.72 -13.38
C TYR A 326 -0.07 -5.67 -14.17
N LEU A 327 0.10 -4.38 -13.86
CA LEU A 327 -0.54 -3.28 -14.55
C LEU A 327 -0.23 -3.28 -16.05
N CYS A 328 1.04 -3.49 -16.42
CA CYS A 328 1.44 -3.62 -17.82
C CYS A 328 0.73 -4.77 -18.55
N LYS A 329 0.46 -5.89 -17.86
CA LYS A 329 -0.31 -7.02 -18.44
C LYS A 329 -1.80 -6.71 -18.55
N ALA A 330 -2.38 -6.07 -17.53
CA ALA A 330 -3.80 -5.71 -17.51
C ALA A 330 -4.17 -4.67 -18.58
N LEU A 331 -3.21 -3.81 -18.97
CA LEU A 331 -3.38 -2.84 -20.05
C LEU A 331 -3.24 -3.44 -21.46
N LEU A 332 -2.71 -4.67 -21.59
CA LEU A 332 -2.67 -5.35 -22.89
C LEU A 332 -4.06 -5.88 -23.24
N PRO A 333 -4.55 -5.68 -24.49
CA PRO A 333 -5.82 -6.23 -24.90
C PRO A 333 -5.80 -7.77 -24.78
N PRO A 334 -6.93 -8.40 -24.42
CA PRO A 334 -7.02 -9.85 -24.41
C PRO A 334 -6.65 -10.37 -25.80
N PRO A 335 -5.89 -11.48 -25.91
CA PRO A 335 -5.57 -12.07 -27.20
C PRO A 335 -6.87 -12.28 -27.97
N PRO A 336 -6.93 -11.92 -29.26
CA PRO A 336 -8.14 -12.11 -30.05
C PRO A 336 -8.54 -13.58 -29.93
N ALA A 337 -9.73 -13.85 -29.40
CA ALA A 337 -10.28 -15.19 -29.34
C ALA A 337 -10.16 -15.75 -30.74
N LEU A 338 -9.39 -16.83 -30.90
CA LEU A 338 -9.21 -17.50 -32.18
C LEU A 338 -10.62 -17.84 -32.67
N LEU A 339 -11.12 -17.03 -33.62
CA LEU A 339 -12.35 -17.32 -34.33
C LEU A 339 -12.12 -18.70 -34.95
N GLU A 340 -12.89 -19.68 -34.50
CA GLU A 340 -12.84 -21.00 -35.11
C GLU A 340 -12.99 -20.85 -36.62
N PRO A 341 -12.17 -21.56 -37.41
CA PRO A 341 -12.09 -21.34 -38.84
C PRO A 341 -13.48 -21.57 -39.46
N PHE A 342 -14.03 -20.52 -40.08
CA PHE A 342 -15.18 -20.65 -40.95
C PHE A 342 -14.88 -21.72 -42.02
N PRO A 343 -15.82 -22.64 -42.31
CA PRO A 343 -15.60 -23.68 -43.30
C PRO A 343 -15.34 -23.04 -44.67
N ALA A 344 -14.20 -23.41 -45.27
CA ALA A 344 -13.75 -22.86 -46.54
C ALA A 344 -14.80 -23.09 -47.66
N PRO A 345 -15.06 -22.09 -48.52
CA PRO A 345 -15.90 -22.30 -49.68
C PRO A 345 -15.16 -23.17 -50.71
N LEU A 346 -15.84 -24.22 -51.17
CA LEU A 346 -15.38 -25.13 -52.21
C LEU A 346 -15.18 -24.35 -53.52
N LEU A 347 -13.94 -24.30 -54.02
CA LEU A 347 -13.63 -23.86 -55.38
C LEU A 347 -13.03 -25.02 -56.21
N PRO A 348 -13.26 -25.01 -57.53
CA PRO A 348 -13.12 -26.18 -58.38
C PRO A 348 -11.70 -26.39 -58.96
N SER A 349 -11.47 -27.64 -59.36
CA SER A 349 -10.25 -28.23 -59.93
C SER A 349 -9.72 -27.51 -61.19
N PRO A 350 -8.40 -27.54 -61.45
CA PRO A 350 -7.78 -26.82 -62.57
C PRO A 350 -7.79 -27.65 -63.86
N ALA A 351 -7.91 -26.95 -64.99
CA ALA A 351 -7.60 -27.47 -66.32
C ALA A 351 -6.33 -26.80 -66.86
N ASP A 352 -5.59 -27.60 -67.64
CA ASP A 352 -4.29 -27.36 -68.25
C ASP A 352 -4.14 -26.04 -69.05
N THR A 353 -2.92 -25.49 -69.08
CA THR A 353 -2.12 -25.37 -70.34
C THR A 353 -0.73 -24.77 -70.10
N LYS A 354 0.25 -25.38 -70.76
CA LYS A 354 1.64 -24.93 -70.96
C LYS A 354 1.71 -23.71 -71.88
N SER A 355 2.65 -22.79 -71.62
CA SER A 355 3.71 -22.35 -72.57
C SER A 355 4.43 -21.09 -72.06
N ASP A 356 5.77 -21.15 -72.04
CA ASP A 356 6.65 -19.97 -71.95
C ASP A 356 6.57 -19.14 -73.25
N PRO A 357 6.90 -17.84 -73.22
CA PRO A 357 8.30 -17.46 -73.47
C PRO A 357 8.81 -16.23 -72.69
N LYS A 358 10.13 -16.23 -72.43
CA LYS A 358 11.00 -15.03 -72.20
C LYS A 358 10.73 -13.95 -73.28
N PRO A 359 10.94 -12.64 -73.04
CA PRO A 359 12.26 -12.13 -72.67
C PRO A 359 12.30 -10.79 -71.87
N ASP A 360 13.54 -10.35 -71.66
CA ASP A 360 14.01 -8.96 -71.45
C ASP A 360 14.09 -8.33 -70.05
N ALA A 361 15.34 -8.40 -69.57
CA ALA A 361 16.11 -7.35 -68.94
C ALA A 361 15.64 -5.90 -69.20
N ASN A 362 15.13 -5.25 -68.15
CA ASN A 362 15.59 -3.94 -67.63
C ASN A 362 14.52 -3.33 -66.71
N SER A 363 14.72 -3.39 -65.39
CA SER A 363 14.27 -2.32 -64.49
C SER A 363 14.89 -2.45 -63.10
N ALA A 364 15.77 -1.49 -62.80
CA ALA A 364 16.00 -0.83 -61.51
C ALA A 364 16.40 -1.65 -60.25
N PRO A 365 17.33 -1.12 -59.44
CA PRO A 365 17.86 -1.84 -58.29
C PRO A 365 16.80 -2.00 -57.20
N ALA A 366 16.84 -3.16 -56.57
CA ALA A 366 16.18 -3.47 -55.31
C ALA A 366 16.37 -2.31 -54.33
N GLY A 367 15.30 -1.54 -54.12
CA GLY A 367 15.18 -0.71 -52.94
C GLY A 367 15.23 -1.65 -51.74
N ALA A 368 16.37 -1.68 -51.06
CA ALA A 368 16.50 -2.26 -49.75
C ALA A 368 15.33 -1.71 -48.92
N LYS A 369 14.33 -2.55 -48.64
CA LYS A 369 13.34 -2.25 -47.60
C LYS A 369 14.16 -2.17 -46.33
N SER A 370 14.60 -0.95 -46.00
CA SER A 370 15.32 -0.65 -44.78
C SER A 370 14.54 -1.32 -43.67
N ASP A 371 15.22 -2.19 -42.93
CA ASP A 371 14.70 -2.75 -41.70
C ASP A 371 13.99 -1.62 -40.94
N PRO A 372 12.66 -1.66 -40.72
CA PRO A 372 11.97 -0.54 -40.10
C PRO A 372 12.32 -0.42 -38.62
N ARG A 373 13.04 -1.40 -38.03
CA ARG A 373 13.42 -1.42 -36.61
C ARG A 373 14.19 -0.18 -36.14
N PRO A 374 15.16 0.41 -36.87
CA PRO A 374 15.87 1.61 -36.44
C PRO A 374 15.01 2.88 -36.60
N LYS A 375 14.12 2.91 -37.60
CA LYS A 375 13.21 4.04 -37.84
C LYS A 375 12.07 4.06 -36.81
N LEU A 376 11.55 2.88 -36.46
CA LEU A 376 10.60 2.68 -35.37
C LEU A 376 11.26 2.85 -34.00
N ALA A 377 12.50 2.40 -33.79
CA ALA A 377 13.25 2.68 -32.56
C ALA A 377 13.47 4.18 -32.37
N ARG A 378 13.71 4.95 -33.44
CA ARG A 378 13.78 6.42 -33.39
C ARG A 378 12.42 7.09 -33.13
N ILE A 379 11.34 6.64 -33.78
CA ILE A 379 9.98 7.18 -33.55
C ILE A 379 9.46 6.80 -32.16
N LEU A 380 9.79 5.59 -31.68
CA LEU A 380 9.49 5.14 -30.33
C LEU A 380 10.37 5.87 -29.31
N GLN A 381 11.67 6.05 -29.52
CA GLN A 381 12.51 6.87 -28.63
C GLN A 381 12.02 8.33 -28.55
N SER A 382 11.53 8.91 -29.65
CA SER A 382 11.00 10.28 -29.63
C SER A 382 9.59 10.38 -29.05
N LYS A 383 8.75 9.33 -29.15
CA LYS A 383 7.36 9.34 -28.63
C LYS A 383 7.18 8.70 -27.25
N PHE A 384 8.07 7.78 -26.83
CA PHE A 384 8.15 7.27 -25.46
C PHE A 384 8.50 8.39 -24.46
N ALA A 385 9.27 9.39 -24.90
CA ALA A 385 9.74 10.49 -24.06
C ALA A 385 8.65 11.50 -23.66
N LEU A 386 7.49 11.50 -24.31
CA LEU A 386 6.48 12.56 -24.14
C LEU A 386 5.35 12.20 -23.18
N ASN A 387 4.98 10.91 -23.02
CA ASN A 387 3.93 10.49 -22.09
C ASN A 387 3.81 8.94 -22.00
N PRO A 388 4.02 8.31 -20.82
CA PRO A 388 3.89 6.85 -20.64
C PRO A 388 2.51 6.28 -20.94
N ARG A 389 1.42 7.05 -20.73
CA ARG A 389 0.04 6.65 -21.09
C ARG A 389 -0.17 6.64 -22.61
N LEU A 390 0.35 7.62 -23.36
CA LEU A 390 0.30 7.61 -24.83
C LEU A 390 1.27 6.60 -25.42
N ALA A 391 2.41 6.35 -24.79
CA ALA A 391 3.35 5.31 -25.20
C ALA A 391 2.74 3.92 -25.02
N ALA A 392 2.13 3.63 -23.87
CA ALA A 392 1.38 2.38 -23.65
C ALA A 392 0.21 2.24 -24.64
N THR A 393 -0.54 3.31 -24.92
CA THR A 393 -1.65 3.30 -25.88
C THR A 393 -1.16 3.08 -27.32
N ALA A 394 -0.11 3.78 -27.74
CA ALA A 394 0.50 3.64 -29.08
C ALA A 394 1.22 2.29 -29.26
N LEU A 395 1.80 1.73 -28.19
CA LEU A 395 2.38 0.38 -28.18
C LEU A 395 1.30 -0.69 -28.25
N CYS A 396 0.15 -0.50 -27.60
CA CYS A 396 -0.99 -1.40 -27.70
C CYS A 396 -1.62 -1.37 -29.10
N GLU A 397 -1.67 -0.20 -29.76
CA GLU A 397 -2.08 -0.10 -31.17
C GLU A 397 -1.05 -0.73 -32.13
N TYR A 398 0.25 -0.55 -31.86
CA TYR A 398 1.31 -1.17 -32.66
C TYR A 398 1.34 -2.71 -32.51
N ALA A 399 1.13 -3.23 -31.28
CA ALA A 399 1.03 -4.66 -31.01
C ALA A 399 -0.22 -5.29 -31.64
N ARG A 400 -1.37 -4.57 -31.62
CA ARG A 400 -2.59 -4.96 -32.37
C ARG A 400 -2.35 -5.09 -33.87
N GLY A 401 -1.44 -4.29 -34.44
CA GLY A 401 -1.15 -4.29 -35.88
C GLY A 401 -0.26 -5.43 -36.39
N ARG A 402 0.43 -6.21 -35.52
CA ARG A 402 1.45 -7.19 -35.99
C ARG A 402 1.35 -8.63 -35.48
N ASN A 403 0.40 -8.96 -34.61
CA ASN A 403 0.06 -10.36 -34.26
C ASN A 403 1.26 -11.28 -33.92
N ARG A 404 2.28 -10.79 -33.18
CA ARG A 404 3.43 -11.58 -32.70
C ARG A 404 3.81 -11.28 -31.24
N PRO A 405 3.03 -11.78 -30.27
CA PRO A 405 3.26 -11.55 -28.84
C PRO A 405 4.48 -12.29 -28.26
N ASP A 406 4.90 -13.42 -28.85
CA ASP A 406 5.98 -14.27 -28.28
C ASP A 406 7.37 -13.63 -28.36
N GLU A 407 7.66 -12.91 -29.46
CA GLU A 407 8.93 -12.19 -29.63
C GLU A 407 9.06 -11.05 -28.60
N TRP A 408 7.93 -10.45 -28.21
CA TRP A 408 7.88 -9.39 -27.20
C TRP A 408 8.11 -9.93 -25.79
N VAL A 409 7.46 -11.04 -25.42
CA VAL A 409 7.67 -11.73 -24.14
C VAL A 409 9.14 -12.17 -24.00
N GLY A 410 9.77 -12.62 -25.08
CA GLY A 410 11.20 -12.98 -25.11
C GLY A 410 12.15 -11.79 -24.94
N TRP A 411 11.76 -10.59 -25.36
CA TRP A 411 12.56 -9.37 -25.14
C TRP A 411 12.44 -8.86 -23.70
N VAL A 412 11.22 -8.82 -23.16
CA VAL A 412 10.99 -8.44 -21.74
C VAL A 412 11.69 -9.41 -20.79
N ARG A 413 11.60 -10.73 -21.03
CA ARG A 413 12.31 -11.73 -20.22
C ARG A 413 13.82 -11.54 -20.18
N ARG A 414 14.44 -11.06 -21.28
CA ARG A 414 15.88 -10.76 -21.32
C ARG A 414 16.25 -9.55 -20.47
N LEU A 415 15.51 -8.45 -20.57
CA LEU A 415 15.72 -7.27 -19.73
C LEU A 415 15.57 -7.58 -18.23
N TYR A 416 14.63 -8.45 -17.87
CA TYR A 416 14.47 -8.90 -16.48
C TYR A 416 15.59 -9.83 -16.02
N ALA A 417 16.15 -10.66 -16.92
CA ALA A 417 17.27 -11.53 -16.59
C ALA A 417 18.55 -10.71 -16.35
N GLU A 418 18.81 -9.70 -17.18
CA GLU A 418 19.93 -8.76 -17.03
C GLU A 418 19.85 -8.00 -15.70
N LYS A 419 18.68 -7.43 -15.37
CA LYS A 419 18.47 -6.74 -14.09
C LYS A 419 18.63 -7.66 -12.87
N ARG A 420 18.18 -8.91 -12.99
CA ARG A 420 18.33 -9.91 -11.92
C ARG A 420 19.81 -10.28 -11.69
N GLN A 421 20.63 -10.24 -12.73
CA GLN A 421 22.07 -10.48 -12.62
C GLN A 421 22.75 -9.30 -11.90
N GLU A 422 22.44 -8.06 -12.27
CA GLU A 422 22.94 -6.87 -11.56
C GLU A 422 22.55 -6.86 -10.06
N ASP A 423 21.30 -7.23 -9.74
CA ASP A 423 20.84 -7.34 -8.34
C ASP A 423 21.54 -8.47 -7.57
N ALA A 424 22.03 -9.50 -8.26
CA ALA A 424 22.77 -10.61 -7.65
C ALA A 424 24.22 -10.21 -7.35
N GLU A 425 24.90 -9.58 -8.32
CA GLU A 425 26.26 -9.04 -8.16
C GLU A 425 26.33 -8.03 -7.00
N LYS A 426 25.31 -7.17 -6.89
CA LYS A 426 25.25 -6.20 -5.78
C LYS A 426 25.07 -6.85 -4.41
N LYS A 427 24.34 -7.97 -4.31
CA LYS A 427 24.18 -8.70 -3.06
C LYS A 427 25.45 -9.41 -2.62
N GLU A 428 26.28 -9.80 -3.59
CA GLU A 428 27.60 -10.36 -3.35
C GLU A 428 28.53 -9.29 -2.75
N GLU A 429 28.56 -8.09 -3.35
CA GLU A 429 29.32 -6.94 -2.82
C GLU A 429 28.87 -6.54 -1.38
N ASP A 430 27.56 -6.54 -1.11
CA ASP A 430 27.02 -6.27 0.24
C ASP A 430 27.33 -7.40 1.24
N ALA A 431 27.56 -8.63 0.78
CA ALA A 431 27.96 -9.76 1.63
C ALA A 431 29.45 -9.67 1.98
N GLU A 432 30.31 -9.37 1.00
CA GLU A 432 31.75 -9.14 1.21
C GLU A 432 32.02 -8.02 2.23
N LYS A 433 31.30 -6.90 2.13
CA LYS A 433 31.42 -5.80 3.12
C LYS A 433 31.05 -6.23 4.55
N LYS A 434 30.07 -7.13 4.70
CA LYS A 434 29.67 -7.64 6.02
C LYS A 434 30.69 -8.60 6.61
N GLU A 435 31.37 -9.35 5.76
CA GLU A 435 32.49 -10.21 6.16
C GLU A 435 33.66 -9.36 6.65
N GLU A 436 34.03 -8.30 5.91
CA GLU A 436 35.08 -7.35 6.34
C GLU A 436 34.74 -6.65 7.67
N ASP A 437 33.47 -6.27 7.88
CA ASP A 437 33.01 -5.70 9.15
C ASP A 437 32.98 -6.72 10.31
N ALA A 438 32.85 -8.01 10.01
CA ALA A 438 32.91 -9.08 11.00
C ALA A 438 34.36 -9.33 11.43
N GLU A 439 35.30 -9.40 10.47
CA GLU A 439 36.74 -9.54 10.74
C GLU A 439 37.27 -8.39 11.60
N LYS A 440 36.88 -7.13 11.31
CA LYS A 440 37.27 -5.97 12.15
C LYS A 440 36.77 -6.08 13.59
N LYS A 441 35.58 -6.65 13.80
CA LYS A 441 35.03 -6.83 15.16
C LYS A 441 35.74 -7.95 15.92
N GLU A 442 36.21 -8.96 15.21
CA GLU A 442 37.03 -10.03 15.80
C GLU A 442 38.39 -9.47 16.22
N GLU A 443 39.06 -8.69 15.38
CA GLU A 443 40.32 -8.01 15.72
C GLU A 443 40.16 -7.05 16.92
N ASP A 444 39.04 -6.31 17.00
CA ASP A 444 38.72 -5.44 18.15
C ASP A 444 38.41 -6.23 19.43
N ALA A 445 37.92 -7.47 19.31
CA ALA A 445 37.67 -8.35 20.44
C ALA A 445 38.98 -8.93 20.98
N GLU A 446 39.86 -9.40 20.10
CA GLU A 446 41.20 -9.88 20.47
C GLU A 446 42.03 -8.80 21.19
N LYS A 447 42.00 -7.55 20.69
CA LYS A 447 42.68 -6.42 21.37
C LYS A 447 42.15 -6.17 22.78
N LYS A 448 40.84 -6.33 23.00
CA LYS A 448 40.24 -6.16 24.33
C LYS A 448 40.59 -7.28 25.28
N GLU A 449 40.78 -8.50 24.77
CA GLU A 449 41.25 -9.64 25.54
C GLU A 449 42.72 -9.43 25.97
N GLU A 450 43.60 -9.00 25.06
CA GLU A 450 44.99 -8.65 25.37
C GLU A 450 45.10 -7.51 26.40
N ASP A 451 44.24 -6.48 26.28
CA ASP A 451 44.15 -5.39 27.26
C ASP A 451 43.59 -5.85 28.62
N ALA A 452 42.77 -6.89 28.65
CA ALA A 452 42.25 -7.47 29.88
C ALA A 452 43.33 -8.30 30.60
N GLU A 453 44.08 -9.13 29.86
CA GLU A 453 45.21 -9.90 30.39
C GLU A 453 46.28 -8.99 31.01
N LYS A 454 46.66 -7.90 30.33
CA LYS A 454 47.61 -6.91 30.88
C LYS A 454 47.12 -6.28 32.19
N LYS A 455 45.81 -6.04 32.33
CA LYS A 455 45.24 -5.51 33.57
C LYS A 455 45.21 -6.53 34.71
N GLU A 456 45.09 -7.82 34.40
CA GLU A 456 45.20 -8.87 35.41
C GLU A 456 46.62 -8.99 35.96
N ASP A 457 47.63 -8.88 35.09
CA ASP A 457 49.05 -8.85 35.49
C ASP A 457 49.40 -7.63 36.36
N ASP A 458 48.89 -6.44 35.99
CA ASP A 458 49.05 -5.22 36.78
C ASP A 458 48.32 -5.30 38.14
N ALA A 459 47.14 -5.92 38.18
CA ALA A 459 46.38 -6.14 39.42
C ALA A 459 47.05 -7.17 40.34
N GLY A 460 47.78 -8.14 39.79
CA GLY A 460 48.64 -9.05 40.55
C GLY A 460 49.77 -8.31 41.28
N SER A 461 50.40 -7.34 40.60
CA SER A 461 51.48 -6.52 41.18
C SER A 461 51.00 -5.57 42.28
N GLN A 462 49.78 -5.03 42.17
CA GLN A 462 49.21 -4.13 43.19
C GLN A 462 48.76 -4.84 44.49
N LYS A 463 48.57 -6.18 44.46
CA LYS A 463 48.23 -6.95 45.67
C LYS A 463 49.41 -7.19 46.60
N GLU A 464 50.66 -7.03 46.16
CA GLU A 464 51.83 -7.12 47.04
C GLU A 464 52.09 -5.82 47.85
N ASP A 465 51.61 -4.66 47.39
CA ASP A 465 51.81 -3.36 48.06
C ASP A 465 50.62 -2.89 48.93
N ALA A 466 49.46 -3.54 48.85
CA ALA A 466 48.24 -3.14 49.57
C ALA A 466 48.16 -3.64 51.04
N GLY A 467 49.22 -4.25 51.58
CA GLY A 467 49.30 -4.66 52.99
C GLY A 467 49.55 -3.52 53.99
N LYS A 468 49.66 -2.26 53.53
CA LYS A 468 50.16 -1.18 54.39
C LYS A 468 49.59 0.21 54.11
N LYS A 469 48.26 0.38 54.11
CA LYS A 469 47.69 1.69 54.51
C LYS A 469 46.25 1.59 54.99
N LYS A 470 46.06 2.15 56.17
CA LYS A 470 44.87 2.21 57.00
C LYS A 470 44.17 3.56 56.75
N LYS A 471 42.83 3.55 56.90
CA LYS A 471 41.93 4.63 57.38
C LYS A 471 41.54 5.80 56.46
N GLU A 472 40.28 6.21 56.66
CA GLU A 472 39.59 7.50 56.33
C GLU A 472 39.26 7.67 54.82
N ASP A 473 38.06 8.04 54.34
CA ASP A 473 36.91 8.76 54.91
C ASP A 473 35.55 8.35 54.29
N ASP A 474 34.50 8.78 54.98
CA ASP A 474 33.07 8.72 54.66
C ASP A 474 32.60 9.76 53.61
N ALA A 475 31.40 9.50 53.06
CA ALA A 475 30.31 10.43 52.71
C ALA A 475 29.96 10.74 51.23
N GLU A 476 28.68 10.49 50.94
CA GLU A 476 27.72 11.31 50.16
C GLU A 476 27.73 11.30 48.61
N SER A 477 26.69 10.72 47.99
CA SER A 477 25.66 11.52 47.27
C SER A 477 24.62 10.63 46.56
N GLN A 478 23.37 11.04 46.70
CA GLN A 478 22.14 10.51 46.10
C GLN A 478 21.65 11.47 44.99
N LYS A 479 20.91 10.91 44.03
CA LYS A 479 19.92 11.53 43.10
C LYS A 479 20.46 12.31 41.88
N ASP A 480 20.01 11.90 40.68
CA ASP A 480 18.85 12.52 40.01
C ASP A 480 18.35 11.69 38.81
N ASP A 481 17.04 11.51 38.78
CA ASP A 481 16.21 11.07 37.65
C ASP A 481 15.94 12.26 36.71
N ALA A 482 15.97 12.04 35.38
CA ALA A 482 15.04 12.72 34.45
C ALA A 482 15.13 12.16 33.02
N GLY A 483 14.05 11.48 32.60
CA GLY A 483 13.28 11.83 31.40
C GLY A 483 13.91 11.68 30.02
N LYS A 484 13.52 10.62 29.29
CA LYS A 484 13.48 10.66 27.82
C LYS A 484 12.21 9.97 27.29
N VAL A 485 11.27 10.80 26.85
CA VAL A 485 9.96 10.47 26.30
C VAL A 485 9.90 10.98 24.85
N VAL A 486 9.39 10.12 23.95
CA VAL A 486 8.81 10.37 22.60
C VAL A 486 9.81 10.89 21.55
N GLY A 487 9.87 10.41 20.30
CA GLY A 487 8.91 9.74 19.45
C GLY A 487 8.92 10.50 18.12
N GLY A 488 9.07 9.79 17.01
CA GLY A 488 9.18 10.40 15.68
C GLY A 488 9.26 9.31 14.63
N GLY A 489 8.12 8.70 14.32
CA GLY A 489 7.98 7.89 13.12
C GLY A 489 8.16 8.79 11.92
N SER A 490 9.37 8.82 11.37
CA SER A 490 9.63 9.38 10.06
C SER A 490 8.78 8.61 9.06
N GLY A 491 7.79 9.28 8.46
CA GLY A 491 7.21 8.83 7.20
C GLY A 491 8.39 8.60 6.26
N GLU A 492 8.70 7.34 6.01
CA GLU A 492 9.89 6.94 5.29
C GLU A 492 9.71 7.44 3.87
N MET A 493 10.39 8.56 3.60
CA MET A 493 10.53 9.21 2.32
C MET A 493 10.67 8.13 1.26
N ILE A 494 9.94 8.23 0.15
CA ILE A 494 10.31 7.50 -1.07
C ILE A 494 11.80 7.80 -1.27
N GLY A 495 12.66 6.82 -0.96
CA GLY A 495 14.06 7.11 -0.74
C GLY A 495 14.63 7.84 -1.94
N MET A 496 15.45 8.87 -1.74
CA MET A 496 16.00 9.72 -2.82
C MET A 496 16.49 8.93 -4.05
N LYS A 497 17.01 7.72 -3.82
CA LYS A 497 17.39 6.74 -4.87
C LYS A 497 16.26 6.44 -5.86
N PHE A 498 15.01 6.31 -5.40
CA PHE A 498 13.84 6.10 -6.25
C PHE A 498 13.48 7.34 -7.05
N GLN A 499 13.61 8.54 -6.48
CA GLN A 499 13.33 9.79 -7.18
C GLN A 499 14.32 10.03 -8.32
N VAL A 500 15.61 9.86 -8.05
CA VAL A 500 16.68 9.91 -9.07
C VAL A 500 16.48 8.82 -10.13
N ALA A 501 16.15 7.59 -9.71
CA ALA A 501 15.86 6.49 -10.63
C ALA A 501 14.63 6.77 -11.51
N ALA A 502 13.59 7.40 -10.96
CA ALA A 502 12.40 7.80 -11.71
C ALA A 502 12.76 8.82 -12.80
N VAL A 503 13.54 9.86 -12.49
CA VAL A 503 13.97 10.82 -13.52
C VAL A 503 14.83 10.14 -14.59
N ARG A 504 15.75 9.25 -14.20
CA ARG A 504 16.58 8.49 -15.16
C ARG A 504 15.76 7.55 -16.05
N THR A 505 14.68 6.97 -15.51
CA THR A 505 13.87 5.97 -16.20
C THR A 505 12.80 6.61 -17.09
N PHE A 506 12.15 7.67 -16.61
CA PHE A 506 10.97 8.27 -17.26
C PHE A 506 11.27 9.61 -17.96
N GLY A 507 12.44 10.19 -17.74
CA GLY A 507 12.77 11.56 -18.15
C GLY A 507 12.16 12.60 -17.21
N PHE A 508 12.84 13.73 -17.03
CA PHE A 508 12.45 14.76 -16.07
C PHE A 508 11.05 15.34 -16.36
N GLU A 509 10.76 15.64 -17.62
CA GLU A 509 9.47 16.25 -18.00
C GLU A 509 8.27 15.37 -17.62
N SER A 510 8.40 14.04 -17.71
CA SER A 510 7.33 13.10 -17.35
C SER A 510 7.03 13.04 -15.85
N VAL A 511 8.00 13.38 -15.00
CA VAL A 511 7.90 13.30 -13.54
C VAL A 511 7.86 14.68 -12.87
N ARG A 512 8.00 15.74 -13.65
CA ARG A 512 8.03 17.13 -13.19
C ARG A 512 6.82 17.48 -12.33
N GLU A 513 5.60 17.18 -12.79
CA GLU A 513 4.37 17.45 -12.04
C GLU A 513 4.35 16.74 -10.68
N ALA A 514 4.91 15.52 -10.59
CA ALA A 514 5.01 14.80 -9.32
C ALA A 514 6.01 15.47 -8.37
N PHE A 515 7.14 15.97 -8.87
CA PHE A 515 8.07 16.75 -8.05
C PHE A 515 7.50 18.11 -7.63
N ASP A 516 6.72 18.77 -8.50
CA ASP A 516 6.00 19.99 -8.14
C ASP A 516 5.00 19.72 -7.01
N LEU A 517 4.30 18.58 -7.05
CA LEU A 517 3.43 18.13 -5.97
C LEU A 517 4.19 17.79 -4.70
N ILE A 518 5.34 17.10 -4.78
CA ILE A 518 6.18 16.81 -3.61
C ILE A 518 6.66 18.12 -2.97
N LEU A 519 7.20 19.05 -3.75
CA LEU A 519 7.64 20.36 -3.25
C LEU A 519 6.48 21.26 -2.76
N GLY A 520 5.26 21.04 -3.27
CA GLY A 520 4.06 21.74 -2.82
C GLY A 520 3.42 21.14 -1.57
N SER A 521 3.61 19.84 -1.34
CA SER A 521 2.97 19.06 -0.26
C SER A 521 3.89 18.81 0.93
N GLU A 522 5.20 18.65 0.71
CA GLU A 522 6.18 18.64 1.78
C GLU A 522 6.03 19.94 2.56
N GLY A 523 5.79 19.83 3.86
CA GLY A 523 5.41 20.94 4.73
C GLY A 523 6.37 22.13 4.70
N LYS A 524 6.11 23.13 5.54
CA LYS A 524 6.78 24.44 5.59
C LYS A 524 8.32 24.41 5.80
N ASP A 525 8.94 23.24 5.89
CA ASP A 525 10.37 23.07 6.05
C ASP A 525 11.11 23.28 4.72
N GLY A 526 11.29 24.55 4.36
CA GLY A 526 11.95 24.94 3.12
C GLY A 526 13.39 24.44 3.02
N ILE A 527 14.06 24.07 4.12
CA ILE A 527 15.43 23.54 4.06
C ILE A 527 15.47 22.13 3.50
N LYS A 528 14.55 21.25 3.92
CA LYS A 528 14.45 19.90 3.34
C LYS A 528 14.14 19.94 1.85
N GLN A 529 13.31 20.89 1.42
CA GLN A 529 13.02 21.10 0.00
C GLN A 529 14.27 21.56 -0.78
N LEU A 530 15.12 22.42 -0.20
CA LEU A 530 16.39 22.82 -0.81
C LEU A 530 17.39 21.65 -0.88
N GLU A 531 17.47 20.83 0.16
CA GLU A 531 18.27 19.61 0.18
C GLU A 531 17.80 18.62 -0.88
N LEU A 532 16.49 18.37 -0.99
CA LEU A 532 15.87 17.54 -2.02
C LEU A 532 16.29 17.99 -3.42
N LEU A 533 16.16 19.30 -3.71
CA LEU A 533 16.57 19.87 -4.99
C LEU A 533 18.07 19.72 -5.25
N ARG A 534 18.92 19.84 -4.21
CA ARG A 534 20.36 19.62 -4.31
C ARG A 534 20.68 18.17 -4.66
N GLU A 535 20.14 17.19 -3.94
CA GLU A 535 20.48 15.80 -4.21
C GLU A 535 19.86 15.30 -5.53
N LEU A 536 18.72 15.85 -5.95
CA LEU A 536 18.12 15.53 -7.24
C LEU A 536 19.04 15.96 -8.40
N GLU A 537 19.57 17.18 -8.37
CA GLU A 537 20.54 17.65 -9.37
C GLU A 537 21.85 16.83 -9.33
N ALA A 538 22.38 16.56 -8.13
CA ALA A 538 23.59 15.76 -7.96
C ALA A 538 23.41 14.31 -8.47
N GLY A 539 22.23 13.73 -8.26
CA GLY A 539 21.93 12.35 -8.60
C GLY A 539 21.75 12.08 -10.09
N ILE A 540 21.30 13.05 -10.88
CA ILE A 540 21.00 12.82 -12.31
C ILE A 540 22.26 12.86 -13.18
N GLY A 541 23.29 13.60 -12.76
CA GLY A 541 24.55 13.72 -13.49
C GLY A 541 24.41 14.47 -14.82
N VAL A 542 25.51 14.63 -15.55
CA VAL A 542 25.55 15.40 -16.81
C VAL A 542 25.00 14.54 -17.97
N GLY A 543 23.68 14.42 -18.07
CA GLY A 543 22.98 13.61 -19.08
C GLY A 543 21.88 14.35 -19.86
N LEU A 544 21.21 13.63 -20.76
CA LEU A 544 20.01 14.13 -21.46
C LEU A 544 18.92 14.47 -20.44
N GLY A 545 18.43 15.72 -20.46
CA GLY A 545 17.46 16.25 -19.49
C GLY A 545 18.05 17.01 -18.30
N HIS A 546 19.38 17.00 -18.10
CA HIS A 546 20.03 17.73 -17.01
C HIS A 546 19.83 19.26 -17.12
N ALA A 547 19.83 19.80 -18.35
CA ALA A 547 19.64 21.24 -18.57
C ALA A 547 18.21 21.70 -18.18
N GLU A 548 17.20 20.92 -18.54
CA GLU A 548 15.79 21.19 -18.21
C GLU A 548 15.54 21.06 -16.71
N LEU A 549 16.03 19.97 -16.11
CA LEU A 549 16.01 19.77 -14.66
C LEU A 549 16.69 20.93 -13.94
N SER A 550 17.89 21.32 -14.35
CA SER A 550 18.65 22.34 -13.63
C SER A 550 17.98 23.73 -13.76
N ALA A 551 17.42 24.05 -14.92
CA ALA A 551 16.62 25.26 -15.09
C ALA A 551 15.39 25.26 -14.16
N TRP A 552 14.65 24.16 -14.09
CA TRP A 552 13.52 24.01 -13.18
C TRP A 552 13.95 24.02 -11.71
N ALA A 553 15.05 23.37 -11.36
CA ALA A 553 15.55 23.32 -9.99
C ALA A 553 15.99 24.71 -9.51
N VAL A 554 16.60 25.52 -10.38
CA VAL A 554 16.89 26.93 -10.08
C VAL A 554 15.59 27.70 -9.83
N GLU A 555 14.59 27.57 -10.71
CA GLU A 555 13.27 28.21 -10.52
C GLU A 555 12.66 27.83 -9.17
N LYS A 556 12.62 26.53 -8.83
CA LYS A 556 12.06 26.02 -7.58
C LYS A 556 12.86 26.43 -6.36
N ARG A 557 14.19 26.44 -6.40
CA ARG A 557 15.00 26.99 -5.30
C ARG A 557 14.63 28.44 -5.00
N CYS A 558 14.41 29.24 -6.03
CA CYS A 558 14.07 30.64 -5.84
C CYS A 558 12.66 30.81 -5.27
N GLU A 559 11.70 29.94 -5.63
CA GLU A 559 10.38 29.88 -5.00
C GLU A 559 10.47 29.45 -3.53
N VAL A 560 11.25 28.42 -3.22
CA VAL A 560 11.42 27.90 -1.86
C VAL A 560 12.11 28.93 -0.97
N LEU A 561 13.19 29.57 -1.43
CA LEU A 561 13.88 30.63 -0.68
C LEU A 561 12.97 31.83 -0.34
N LYS A 562 11.97 32.13 -1.19
CA LYS A 562 10.95 33.15 -0.90
C LYS A 562 9.96 32.71 0.19
N ARG A 563 9.83 31.41 0.45
CA ARG A 563 8.92 30.80 1.45
C ARG A 563 9.62 30.34 2.73
N VAL A 564 10.94 30.08 2.70
CA VAL A 564 11.74 29.61 3.86
C VAL A 564 11.39 30.40 5.11
N ASP A 565 11.20 29.71 6.22
CA ASP A 565 10.71 30.26 7.49
C ASP A 565 11.41 31.57 7.89
N PRO A 566 10.67 32.57 8.42
CA PRO A 566 11.25 33.79 8.97
C PRO A 566 12.36 33.61 10.02
N THR A 567 12.45 32.47 10.72
CA THR A 567 13.47 32.23 11.75
C THR A 567 14.43 31.09 11.39
N PRO A 568 15.36 31.30 10.43
CA PRO A 568 16.36 30.30 10.09
C PRO A 568 17.37 30.11 11.23
N THR A 569 17.91 28.90 11.37
CA THR A 569 18.94 28.56 12.36
C THR A 569 20.34 28.65 11.76
N VAL A 570 21.36 28.86 12.59
CA VAL A 570 22.76 29.00 12.15
C VAL A 570 23.25 27.78 11.35
N GLY A 571 22.78 26.58 11.70
CA GLY A 571 23.12 25.35 10.97
C GLY A 571 22.59 25.29 9.53
N GLN A 572 21.60 26.12 9.18
CA GLN A 572 20.98 26.16 7.84
C GLN A 572 21.70 27.10 6.87
N ILE A 573 22.62 27.94 7.38
CA ILE A 573 23.34 28.94 6.58
C ILE A 573 24.03 28.35 5.33
N PRO A 574 24.74 27.20 5.41
CA PRO A 574 25.42 26.63 4.23
C PRO A 574 24.44 26.26 3.11
N ALA A 575 23.32 25.61 3.44
CA ALA A 575 22.30 25.22 2.47
C ALA A 575 21.63 26.44 1.83
N LEU A 576 21.41 27.50 2.61
CA LEU A 576 20.86 28.76 2.11
C LEU A 576 21.82 29.47 1.16
N LEU A 577 23.10 29.60 1.51
CA LEU A 577 24.08 30.25 0.64
C LEU A 577 24.31 29.49 -0.67
N GLU A 578 24.35 28.15 -0.61
CA GLU A 578 24.43 27.29 -1.80
C GLU A 578 23.24 27.54 -2.74
N ALA A 579 22.01 27.51 -2.20
CA ALA A 579 20.79 27.72 -2.99
C ALA A 579 20.73 29.14 -3.58
N VAL A 580 21.13 30.15 -2.79
CA VAL A 580 21.18 31.55 -3.23
C VAL A 580 22.21 31.75 -4.34
N GLY A 581 23.37 31.09 -4.27
CA GLY A 581 24.39 31.15 -5.33
C GLY A 581 23.82 30.75 -6.69
N LYS A 582 22.89 29.77 -6.71
CA LYS A 582 22.18 29.32 -7.91
C LYS A 582 21.03 30.25 -8.33
N CYS A 583 20.49 31.06 -7.42
CA CYS A 583 19.35 31.96 -7.63
C CYS A 583 19.73 33.42 -7.98
N GLY A 584 20.96 33.68 -8.44
CA GLY A 584 21.43 35.05 -8.75
C GLY A 584 22.28 35.70 -7.66
N GLY A 585 22.68 34.93 -6.65
CA GLY A 585 23.69 35.32 -5.67
C GLY A 585 23.30 36.55 -4.85
N SER A 586 24.24 37.49 -4.72
CA SER A 586 24.07 38.68 -3.85
C SER A 586 22.88 39.58 -4.22
N ALA A 587 22.49 39.65 -5.50
CA ALA A 587 21.33 40.43 -5.94
C ALA A 587 20.02 39.84 -5.41
N PHE A 588 19.89 38.52 -5.45
CA PHE A 588 18.73 37.81 -4.90
C PHE A 588 18.62 37.98 -3.39
N ILE A 589 19.74 37.92 -2.65
CA ILE A 589 19.72 38.19 -1.21
C ILE A 589 19.15 39.58 -0.96
N ARG A 590 19.68 40.60 -1.64
CA ARG A 590 19.24 42.00 -1.47
C ARG A 590 17.74 42.16 -1.74
N GLU A 591 17.24 41.59 -2.82
CA GLU A 591 15.88 41.87 -3.30
C GLU A 591 14.81 40.99 -2.65
N SER A 592 15.13 39.73 -2.32
CA SER A 592 14.14 38.75 -1.87
C SER A 592 14.31 38.32 -0.41
N MET A 593 15.54 38.14 0.07
CA MET A 593 15.77 37.59 1.41
C MET A 593 16.00 38.67 2.47
N LEU A 594 16.73 39.74 2.14
CA LEU A 594 17.17 40.76 3.08
C LEU A 594 15.99 41.40 3.84
N PRO A 595 14.88 41.83 3.20
CA PRO A 595 13.76 42.41 3.94
C PRO A 595 13.14 41.45 4.98
N ARG A 596 13.19 40.15 4.71
CA ARG A 596 12.64 39.10 5.59
C ARG A 596 13.60 38.84 6.76
N LEU A 597 14.89 38.68 6.45
CA LEU A 597 15.92 38.48 7.48
C LEU A 597 15.97 39.68 8.44
N GLU A 598 15.87 40.89 7.92
CA GLU A 598 15.84 42.10 8.75
C GLU A 598 14.64 42.12 9.69
N ALA A 599 13.46 41.69 9.22
CA ALA A 599 12.26 41.64 10.04
C ALA A 599 12.34 40.59 11.17
N SER A 600 12.73 39.35 10.86
CA SER A 600 12.48 38.22 11.76
C SER A 600 13.69 37.44 12.23
N ALA A 601 14.85 37.55 11.58
CA ALA A 601 16.01 36.76 11.98
C ALA A 601 16.61 37.24 13.31
N SER A 602 17.19 36.30 14.06
CA SER A 602 17.89 36.57 15.32
C SER A 602 19.22 37.29 15.07
N VAL A 603 19.71 38.02 16.08
CA VAL A 603 21.01 38.72 16.02
C VAL A 603 22.13 37.73 15.71
N GLU A 604 22.14 36.57 16.38
CA GLU A 604 23.13 35.50 16.18
C GLU A 604 23.13 35.00 14.73
N PHE A 605 21.95 34.73 14.16
CA PHE A 605 21.83 34.31 12.77
C PHE A 605 22.33 35.39 11.81
N LEU A 606 21.94 36.65 12.00
CA LEU A 606 22.32 37.75 11.11
C LEU A 606 23.84 37.94 11.04
N VAL A 607 24.53 37.85 12.19
CA VAL A 607 25.99 37.95 12.27
C VAL A 607 26.65 36.76 11.58
N ALA A 608 26.23 35.53 11.92
CA ALA A 608 26.78 34.33 11.33
C ALA A 608 26.54 34.27 9.81
N PHE A 609 25.38 34.71 9.33
CA PHE A 609 25.04 34.74 7.92
C PHE A 609 25.87 35.79 7.17
N ALA A 610 26.11 36.96 7.77
CA ALA A 610 26.97 38.00 7.19
C ALA A 610 28.44 37.54 7.11
N GLU A 611 28.94 36.86 8.14
CA GLU A 611 30.30 36.30 8.16
C GLU A 611 30.49 35.19 7.13
N ALA A 612 29.53 34.25 7.06
CA ALA A 612 29.53 33.18 6.07
C ALA A 612 29.46 33.75 4.64
N LEU A 613 28.57 34.72 4.40
CA LEU A 613 28.48 35.41 3.11
C LEU A 613 29.78 36.13 2.75
N PHE A 614 30.43 36.81 3.71
CA PHE A 614 31.73 37.46 3.50
C PHE A 614 32.81 36.47 3.07
N SER A 615 32.89 35.34 3.78
CA SER A 615 33.89 34.29 3.58
C SER A 615 33.66 33.46 2.33
N ASP A 616 32.42 33.35 1.84
CA ASP A 616 32.10 32.56 0.67
C ASP A 616 32.64 33.20 -0.62
N MET A 617 33.63 32.53 -1.21
CA MET A 617 34.31 32.94 -2.44
C MET A 617 33.49 32.71 -3.71
N SER A 618 32.41 31.91 -3.65
CA SER A 618 31.50 31.72 -4.79
C SER A 618 30.73 33.00 -5.12
N PHE A 619 30.57 33.88 -4.13
CA PHE A 619 30.04 35.23 -4.32
C PHE A 619 31.17 36.18 -4.68
N HIS A 620 31.28 36.50 -5.99
CA HIS A 620 32.22 37.50 -6.48
C HIS A 620 32.15 38.80 -5.65
N LYS A 621 33.31 39.43 -5.43
CA LYS A 621 33.40 40.74 -4.77
C LYS A 621 32.61 41.75 -5.59
N SER A 622 31.38 42.03 -5.14
CA SER A 622 30.48 42.99 -5.75
C SER A 622 30.12 44.05 -4.72
N GLU A 623 29.84 45.26 -5.20
CA GLU A 623 29.31 46.32 -4.35
C GLU A 623 28.00 45.90 -3.66
N VAL A 624 27.19 45.09 -4.36
CA VAL A 624 25.95 44.51 -3.84
C VAL A 624 26.21 43.59 -2.65
N LYS A 625 27.22 42.71 -2.71
CA LYS A 625 27.63 41.85 -1.59
C LYS A 625 28.01 42.70 -0.37
N GLY A 626 28.81 43.75 -0.57
CA GLY A 626 29.20 44.67 0.50
C GLY A 626 28.03 45.47 1.08
N MET A 627 27.02 45.82 0.28
CA MET A 627 25.78 46.45 0.75
C MET A 627 24.96 45.49 1.62
N VAL A 628 24.74 44.25 1.16
CA VAL A 628 23.98 43.23 1.89
C VAL A 628 24.63 42.94 3.25
N ILE A 629 25.95 42.73 3.29
CA ILE A 629 26.68 42.47 4.54
C ILE A 629 26.52 43.65 5.52
N ARG A 630 26.66 44.89 5.04
CA ARG A 630 26.47 46.09 5.88
C ARG A 630 25.05 46.19 6.42
N ALA A 631 24.03 45.91 5.61
CA ALA A 631 22.63 45.95 6.03
C ALA A 631 22.31 44.88 7.10
N LEU A 632 22.80 43.65 6.90
CA LEU A 632 22.66 42.56 7.89
C LEU A 632 23.31 42.92 9.22
N LEU A 633 24.56 43.39 9.21
CA LEU A 633 25.29 43.78 10.43
C LEU A 633 24.65 45.01 11.10
N SER A 634 24.21 46.00 10.34
CA SER A 634 23.49 47.16 10.87
C SER A 634 22.21 46.74 11.57
N THR A 635 21.47 45.81 10.98
CA THR A 635 20.23 45.30 11.58
C THR A 635 20.52 44.47 12.83
N ALA A 636 21.55 43.63 12.81
CA ALA A 636 22.00 42.88 13.98
C ALA A 636 22.36 43.81 15.16
N ILE A 637 23.12 44.89 14.90
CA ILE A 637 23.45 45.91 15.90
C ILE A 637 22.19 46.59 16.43
N SER A 638 21.24 46.95 15.57
CA SER A 638 19.99 47.60 16.00
C SER A 638 19.10 46.72 16.88
N LYS A 639 19.17 45.39 16.69
CA LYS A 639 18.42 44.40 17.47
C LYS A 639 19.13 43.97 18.74
N ALA A 640 20.44 44.15 18.83
CA ALA A 640 21.21 43.82 20.03
C ALA A 640 20.84 44.78 21.17
N THR A 641 20.28 44.25 22.25
CA THR A 641 20.04 45.00 23.48
C THR A 641 21.35 45.16 24.23
N PHE A 642 22.02 46.31 24.07
CA PHE A 642 23.28 46.63 24.78
C PHE A 642 23.09 46.98 26.27
N TRP A 643 21.84 47.08 26.73
CA TRP A 643 21.50 47.47 28.08
C TRP A 643 20.69 46.36 28.77
N GLN A 644 21.39 45.44 29.45
CA GLN A 644 20.80 44.83 30.63
C GLN A 644 21.03 45.82 31.78
N GLU A 645 19.97 46.48 32.25
CA GLU A 645 19.98 47.08 33.58
C GLU A 645 20.23 45.94 34.57
N GLN A 646 21.43 45.90 35.15
CA GLN A 646 21.78 45.01 36.25
C GLN A 646 21.10 45.44 37.54
#